data_AF-A0A224YNH9-F1
#
_entry.id   AF-A0A224YNH9-F1
#
_cell.length_a   1.000
_cell.length_b   1.000
_cell.length_c   1.000
_cell.angle_alpha   90.00
_cell.angle_beta   90.00
_cell.angle_gamma   90.00
#
_symmetry.space_group_name_H-M   'P 1'
#
loop_
_entity.id
_entity.type
_entity.pdbx_description
1 polymer ?
#
loop_
_entity_poly.entity_id
_entity_poly.type
_entity_poly.pdbx_seq_one_letter_code
_entity_poly.pdbx_strand_id
1 'polypeptide(L)'
;MMKNASPSKKTCSAGSAACYVLTAIALVGCALLLLAPFERRKLETEFVPRFLESSPSVVVPSSSPLAEPRIESCSYYTCFDVYRCGHRHDQATVYVYPIFNYVDEHGKELAHQASREFMELLEAIQQSRFYTSDPSKACLLIPSLDTLNQEGLNLNAISQILNSLPYWDNGTNHLLFNMLPGMLPSYATSLEVNTGQAMVAGGGFDSWTFRRSHDISIPVFNPARFELDPSLVRRSDRPWLLISAQPGIHYEFRAIVASLTKVHHDVLNLTSCSRAWDSRLRCHGNKHYKYPDILTEGKFCLVVRAARLGQMALSDVLSAGCIPVVVADEYVLPFSEVLDWKRAAVRIREDELEDVVGILKGFSEARVSEMRSQVLLIWERYFSSMERIAMTTLEIINDRLFPHVAKSYEDWNDLPPGLVLPAPFAIPFVAPRSRGFTAVVLTYDRLNSLFKVIQQLAQVPSLVKVVVVWNNQRKSPPPASAWPKLSKPLKVIRTKANKLSNRFYPYKDIETEAVLAIDDDILMLTSDELEFGFEVWREFPDRIVGFPSRVHLWDNTTSLWKYESEWTNDISMVLTGAAFYHKHYSHEYFDRLPADIRRWVDDRMNCEDIAMNFLVANITGKAPIKVAPRKKFKCPECARLDNLSNDLQHMAARSECVNVFAKAFGGMPLKTVEFRADPVLFKDNFPEKLKRFSNLGSL
;
A
#
# COMPACT_ATOMS: atom_id res chain seq x y z
N MET A 1 13.36 -55.95 0.54
CA MET A 1 12.81 -56.92 1.52
C MET A 1 13.14 -56.41 2.92
N MET A 2 12.18 -56.52 3.85
CA MET A 2 12.22 -56.13 5.28
C MET A 2 12.06 -54.64 5.60
N LYS A 3 11.36 -54.21 6.66
CA LYS A 3 10.09 -54.58 7.36
C LYS A 3 9.97 -53.54 8.51
N ASN A 4 8.74 -53.18 8.84
CA ASN A 4 8.29 -52.27 9.90
C ASN A 4 8.88 -52.50 11.31
N ALA A 5 8.96 -51.43 12.12
CA ALA A 5 8.66 -51.48 13.55
C ALA A 5 8.29 -50.09 14.14
N SER A 6 7.12 -50.02 14.79
CA SER A 6 6.55 -48.90 15.56
C SER A 6 7.23 -48.70 16.93
N PRO A 7 7.20 -47.50 17.55
CA PRO A 7 7.68 -47.32 18.92
C PRO A 7 6.59 -47.61 19.96
N SER A 8 6.92 -48.45 20.94
CA SER A 8 6.09 -48.76 22.11
C SER A 8 6.13 -47.65 23.15
N LYS A 9 4.97 -47.24 23.65
CA LYS A 9 4.79 -46.46 24.89
C LYS A 9 5.43 -47.20 26.08
N LYS A 10 6.32 -46.55 26.81
CA LYS A 10 6.69 -46.97 28.18
C LYS A 10 6.04 -46.02 29.18
N THR A 11 5.12 -46.58 29.95
CA THR A 11 4.53 -46.03 31.17
C THR A 11 5.55 -46.14 32.31
N CYS A 12 5.77 -45.06 33.07
CA CYS A 12 6.51 -45.11 34.33
C CYS A 12 5.55 -45.48 35.47
N SER A 13 5.89 -46.53 36.22
CA SER A 13 5.19 -46.98 37.42
C SER A 13 5.61 -46.19 38.65
N ALA A 14 4.65 -45.94 39.54
CA ALA A 14 4.81 -45.28 40.83
C ALA A 14 5.83 -46.01 41.73
N GLY A 15 6.72 -45.26 42.38
CA GLY A 15 7.54 -45.80 43.47
C GLY A 15 9.01 -45.42 43.53
N SER A 16 9.44 -44.22 43.08
CA SER A 16 10.77 -43.73 43.43
C SER A 16 10.75 -42.27 43.89
N ALA A 17 11.32 -42.02 45.07
CA ALA A 17 11.42 -40.71 45.70
C ALA A 17 12.13 -39.67 44.82
N ALA A 18 12.91 -40.12 43.83
CA ALA A 18 13.57 -39.26 42.84
C ALA A 18 12.59 -38.52 41.93
N CYS A 19 11.41 -39.08 41.65
CA CYS A 19 10.42 -38.45 40.77
C CYS A 19 9.69 -37.29 41.47
N TYR A 20 9.50 -37.38 42.79
CA TYR A 20 8.91 -36.30 43.60
C TYR A 20 9.88 -35.13 43.81
N VAL A 21 11.18 -35.39 43.94
CA VAL A 21 12.17 -34.33 44.08
C VAL A 21 12.34 -33.54 42.77
N LEU A 22 12.34 -34.22 41.61
CA LEU A 22 12.43 -33.54 40.31
C LEU A 22 11.16 -32.75 39.94
N THR A 23 9.98 -33.24 40.32
CA THR A 23 8.72 -32.49 40.12
C THR A 23 8.56 -31.35 41.13
N ALA A 24 9.03 -31.50 42.37
CA ALA A 24 9.04 -30.42 43.35
C ALA A 24 10.04 -29.31 42.99
N ILE A 25 11.24 -29.64 42.48
CA ILE A 25 12.21 -28.63 42.04
C ILE A 25 11.71 -27.90 40.78
N ALA A 26 11.03 -28.59 39.85
CA ALA A 26 10.41 -27.95 38.70
C ALA A 26 9.22 -27.05 39.08
N LEU A 27 8.40 -27.46 40.06
CA LEU A 27 7.26 -26.66 40.54
C LEU A 27 7.69 -25.47 41.40
N VAL A 28 8.73 -25.61 42.23
CA VAL A 28 9.30 -24.51 43.02
C VAL A 28 10.10 -23.54 42.13
N GLY A 29 10.80 -24.06 41.10
CA GLY A 29 11.47 -23.23 40.09
C GLY A 29 10.48 -22.41 39.25
N CYS A 30 9.35 -23.01 38.83
CA CYS A 30 8.27 -22.28 38.15
C CYS A 30 7.53 -21.32 39.10
N ALA A 31 7.31 -21.67 40.37
CA ALA A 31 6.66 -20.78 41.33
C ALA A 31 7.54 -19.57 41.70
N LEU A 32 8.87 -19.73 41.77
CA LEU A 32 9.80 -18.61 41.97
C LEU A 32 9.93 -17.72 40.73
N LEU A 33 9.76 -18.27 39.52
CA LEU A 33 9.67 -17.48 38.28
C LEU A 33 8.31 -16.77 38.12
N LEU A 34 7.24 -17.27 38.76
CA LEU A 34 5.90 -16.67 38.74
C LEU A 34 5.61 -15.73 39.92
N LEU A 35 6.44 -15.75 40.97
CA LEU A 35 6.34 -14.88 42.15
C LEU A 35 7.50 -13.87 42.26
N ALA A 36 8.47 -13.88 41.34
CA ALA A 36 9.32 -12.71 41.15
C ALA A 36 8.40 -11.57 40.70
N PRO A 37 8.26 -10.48 41.47
CA PRO A 37 7.54 -9.33 40.97
C PRO A 37 8.25 -8.94 39.68
N PHE A 38 7.52 -9.04 38.57
CA PHE A 38 7.86 -8.33 37.36
C PHE A 38 7.60 -6.84 37.69
N GLU A 39 8.46 -6.28 38.56
CA GLU A 39 8.78 -4.88 38.47
C GLU A 39 9.32 -4.72 37.06
N ARG A 40 8.41 -4.35 36.15
CA ARG A 40 8.80 -3.51 35.03
C ARG A 40 9.55 -2.36 35.68
N ARG A 41 10.86 -2.46 35.75
CA ARG A 41 11.71 -1.28 35.83
C ARG A 41 11.21 -0.43 34.69
N LYS A 42 10.43 0.61 35.02
CA LYS A 42 10.48 1.84 34.25
C LYS A 42 11.97 2.04 34.01
N LEU A 43 12.40 1.90 32.77
CA LEU A 43 13.62 2.56 32.33
C LEU A 43 13.28 4.05 32.44
N GLU A 44 13.29 4.57 33.67
CA GLU A 44 13.36 5.99 33.91
C GLU A 44 14.69 6.41 33.28
N THR A 45 14.55 7.28 32.29
CA THR A 45 15.58 7.90 31.47
C THR A 45 16.55 8.70 32.35
N GLU A 46 17.40 8.03 33.13
CA GLU A 46 18.59 8.64 33.75
C GLU A 46 19.70 8.92 32.69
N PHE A 47 19.57 8.33 31.49
CA PHE A 47 20.61 8.41 30.44
C PHE A 47 20.65 9.77 29.71
N VAL A 48 19.49 10.40 29.50
CA VAL A 48 19.39 11.64 28.68
C VAL A 48 20.02 12.87 29.35
N PRO A 49 19.85 13.12 30.67
CA PRO A 49 20.46 14.30 31.30
C PRO A 49 21.99 14.25 31.34
N ARG A 50 22.59 13.08 31.58
CA ARG A 50 24.04 12.95 31.79
C ARG A 50 24.90 13.21 30.55
N PHE A 51 24.39 12.97 29.34
CA PHE A 51 25.15 13.20 28.10
C PHE A 51 25.19 14.69 27.70
N LEU A 52 24.16 15.46 28.04
CA LEU A 52 24.04 16.87 27.65
C LEU A 52 24.88 17.80 28.54
N GLU A 53 25.02 17.49 29.84
CA GLU A 53 25.86 18.26 30.76
C GLU A 53 27.37 18.13 30.48
N SER A 54 27.81 17.05 29.83
CA SER A 54 29.22 16.81 29.46
C SER A 54 29.56 17.13 28.00
N SER A 55 28.61 17.65 27.22
CA SER A 55 28.81 17.92 25.79
C SER A 55 29.71 19.15 25.58
N PRO A 56 30.69 19.08 24.66
CA PRO A 56 31.57 20.22 24.38
C PRO A 56 30.78 21.39 23.81
N SER A 57 31.17 22.61 24.21
CA SER A 57 30.55 23.83 23.72
C SER A 57 31.20 24.32 22.43
N VAL A 58 30.38 24.79 21.49
CA VAL A 58 30.81 25.40 20.23
C VAL A 58 30.34 26.85 20.21
N VAL A 59 31.28 27.79 20.05
CA VAL A 59 30.98 29.21 19.98
C VAL A 59 30.61 29.58 18.55
N VAL A 60 29.40 30.13 18.35
CA VAL A 60 28.94 30.67 17.07
C VAL A 60 28.81 32.20 17.22
N PRO A 61 29.72 32.98 16.61
CA PRO A 61 29.69 34.44 16.72
C PRO A 61 28.38 35.02 16.19
N SER A 62 27.91 36.10 16.80
CA SER A 62 26.66 36.78 16.38
C SER A 62 26.74 37.33 14.94
N SER A 63 27.95 37.59 14.46
CA SER A 63 28.27 38.02 13.09
C SER A 63 28.31 36.89 12.05
N SER A 64 28.12 35.63 12.47
CA SER A 64 28.14 34.49 11.55
C SER A 64 27.04 34.61 10.50
N PRO A 65 27.35 34.34 9.21
CA PRO A 65 26.34 34.39 8.16
C PRO A 65 25.26 33.34 8.39
N LEU A 66 24.02 33.72 8.08
CA LEU A 66 22.89 32.79 8.03
C LEU A 66 23.11 31.78 6.91
N ALA A 67 22.54 30.59 7.05
CA ALA A 67 22.40 29.66 5.93
C ALA A 67 21.56 30.31 4.82
N GLU A 68 21.71 29.82 3.59
CA GLU A 68 20.90 30.28 2.46
C GLU A 68 19.41 29.96 2.66
N PRO A 69 18.52 30.81 2.13
CA PRO A 69 17.09 30.54 2.15
C PRO A 69 16.74 29.19 1.53
N ARG A 70 15.66 28.60 2.01
CA ARG A 70 15.10 27.36 1.48
C ARG A 70 14.79 27.50 -0.01
N ILE A 71 15.29 26.56 -0.83
CA ILE A 71 15.02 26.55 -2.28
C ILE A 71 13.75 25.72 -2.55
N GLU A 72 12.68 26.38 -2.98
CA GLU A 72 11.37 25.76 -3.25
C GLU A 72 11.37 24.85 -4.48
N SER A 73 12.20 25.15 -5.48
CA SER A 73 12.32 24.38 -6.73
C SER A 73 13.16 23.11 -6.60
N CYS A 74 13.58 22.74 -5.38
CA CYS A 74 14.37 21.54 -5.17
C CYS A 74 13.60 20.27 -5.52
N SER A 75 14.28 19.41 -6.27
CA SER A 75 13.86 18.05 -6.57
C SER A 75 14.98 17.10 -6.19
N TYR A 76 14.65 15.82 -6.12
CA TYR A 76 15.61 14.73 -5.93
C TYR A 76 16.79 14.77 -6.93
N TYR A 77 16.61 15.36 -8.12
CA TYR A 77 17.65 15.41 -9.15
C TYR A 77 18.45 16.71 -9.16
N THR A 78 17.98 17.76 -8.49
CA THR A 78 18.57 19.11 -8.56
C THR A 78 19.28 19.54 -7.30
N CYS A 79 18.81 19.10 -6.13
CA CYS A 79 19.32 19.53 -4.83
C CYS A 79 19.86 18.38 -3.96
N PHE A 80 19.88 17.16 -4.50
CA PHE A 80 20.36 15.98 -3.82
C PHE A 80 21.48 15.33 -4.64
N ASP A 81 22.63 15.10 -4.01
CA ASP A 81 23.78 14.47 -4.64
C ASP A 81 23.75 12.95 -4.44
N VAL A 82 23.23 12.26 -5.45
CA VAL A 82 23.15 10.79 -5.49
C VAL A 82 24.54 10.14 -5.54
N TYR A 83 25.58 10.84 -6.02
CA TYR A 83 26.91 10.25 -6.17
C TYR A 83 27.60 9.98 -4.82
N ARG A 84 27.15 10.63 -3.74
CA ARG A 84 27.59 10.30 -2.36
C ARG A 84 27.07 8.95 -1.86
N CYS A 85 26.01 8.42 -2.49
CA CYS A 85 25.24 7.31 -1.97
C CYS A 85 25.65 5.92 -2.51
N GLY A 86 26.74 5.82 -3.27
CA GLY A 86 27.20 4.58 -3.92
C GLY A 86 28.09 3.65 -3.08
N HIS A 87 28.26 3.90 -1.77
CA HIS A 87 29.19 3.14 -0.93
C HIS A 87 28.72 1.70 -0.61
N ARG A 88 27.41 1.46 -0.62
CA ARG A 88 26.81 0.11 -0.54
C ARG A 88 25.88 -0.08 -1.74
N HIS A 89 25.66 -1.33 -2.16
CA HIS A 89 24.92 -1.64 -3.39
C HIS A 89 23.40 -1.52 -3.26
N ASP A 90 22.86 -1.68 -2.05
CA ASP A 90 21.43 -1.82 -1.76
C ASP A 90 20.94 -0.93 -0.61
N GLN A 91 21.82 -0.07 -0.08
CA GLN A 91 21.55 0.62 1.17
C GLN A 91 22.24 1.99 1.31
N ALA A 92 21.46 3.00 1.73
CA ALA A 92 21.96 4.32 2.09
C ALA A 92 22.70 4.31 3.43
N THR A 93 23.67 5.19 3.59
CA THR A 93 24.43 5.39 4.83
C THR A 93 24.13 6.75 5.44
N VAL A 94 23.97 6.81 6.75
CA VAL A 94 23.53 7.99 7.50
C VAL A 94 24.57 8.32 8.56
N TYR A 95 25.07 9.55 8.56
CA TYR A 95 25.92 10.07 9.61
C TYR A 95 25.13 11.08 10.45
N VAL A 96 25.21 10.92 11.77
CA VAL A 96 24.60 11.81 12.75
C VAL A 96 25.71 12.68 13.33
N TYR A 97 25.55 14.00 13.28
CA TYR A 97 26.52 14.93 13.85
C TYR A 97 26.65 14.72 15.37
N PRO A 98 27.82 14.98 15.98
CA PRO A 98 27.95 14.96 17.43
C PRO A 98 27.01 15.98 18.09
N ILE A 99 26.57 15.68 19.31
CA ILE A 99 25.78 16.60 20.11
C ILE A 99 26.72 17.65 20.70
N PHE A 100 26.41 18.93 20.46
CA PHE A 100 27.20 20.08 20.92
C PHE A 100 26.29 21.09 21.62
N ASN A 101 26.85 21.81 22.59
CA ASN A 101 26.19 22.96 23.23
C ASN A 101 26.58 24.23 22.47
N TYR A 102 25.66 24.78 21.68
CA TYR A 102 25.91 25.97 20.88
C TYR A 102 25.68 27.24 21.71
N VAL A 103 26.72 28.06 21.84
CA VAL A 103 26.69 29.31 22.61
C VAL A 103 27.17 30.48 21.76
N ASP A 104 26.74 31.69 22.10
CA ASP A 104 27.28 32.91 21.51
C ASP A 104 28.64 33.29 22.14
N GLU A 105 29.23 34.38 21.65
CA GLU A 105 30.50 34.95 22.13
C GLU A 105 30.47 35.37 23.62
N HIS A 106 29.29 35.47 24.24
CA HIS A 106 29.10 35.81 25.65
C HIS A 106 28.72 34.58 26.49
N GLY A 107 28.71 33.37 25.91
CA GLY A 107 28.34 32.14 26.59
C GLY A 107 26.83 31.93 26.76
N LYS A 108 25.99 32.68 26.06
CA LYS A 108 24.53 32.48 26.06
C LYS A 108 24.16 31.36 25.09
N GLU A 109 23.32 30.43 25.53
CA GLU A 109 22.83 29.33 24.70
C GLU A 109 22.02 29.83 23.50
N LEU A 110 22.34 29.28 22.32
CA LEU A 110 21.71 29.61 21.03
C LEU A 110 20.62 28.64 20.61
N ALA A 111 20.71 27.38 21.07
CA ALA A 111 19.73 26.33 20.81
C ALA A 111 19.30 25.71 22.14
N HIS A 112 18.02 25.32 22.22
CA HIS A 112 17.50 24.62 23.39
C HIS A 112 18.07 23.20 23.51
N GLN A 113 18.03 22.69 24.74
CA GLN A 113 18.32 21.30 25.02
C GLN A 113 17.40 20.39 24.19
N ALA A 114 17.98 19.34 23.59
CA ALA A 114 17.25 18.37 22.78
C ALA A 114 16.09 17.74 23.57
N SER A 115 14.90 17.71 22.98
CA SER A 115 13.75 17.01 23.52
C SER A 115 14.00 15.51 23.61
N ARG A 116 13.23 14.85 24.48
CA ARG A 116 13.29 13.40 24.61
C ARG A 116 12.96 12.70 23.29
N GLU A 117 11.98 13.23 22.56
CA GLU A 117 11.49 12.67 21.30
C GLU A 117 12.57 12.75 20.21
N PHE A 118 13.30 13.87 20.15
CA PHE A 118 14.42 14.04 19.23
C PHE A 118 15.58 13.10 19.57
N MET A 119 15.88 12.92 20.86
CA MET A 119 16.91 11.96 21.30
C MET A 119 16.53 10.51 20.97
N GLU A 120 15.27 10.11 21.20
CA GLU A 120 14.76 8.79 20.81
C GLU A 120 14.88 8.57 19.29
N LEU A 121 14.69 9.62 18.48
CA LEU A 121 14.89 9.59 17.03
C LEU A 121 16.36 9.42 16.65
N LEU A 122 17.28 10.20 17.24
CA LEU A 122 18.71 10.09 16.94
C LEU A 122 19.26 8.72 17.34
N GLU A 123 18.87 8.23 18.52
CA GLU A 123 19.26 6.90 19.01
C GLU A 123 18.79 5.80 18.05
N ALA A 124 17.52 5.85 17.62
CA ALA A 124 16.98 4.90 16.65
C ALA A 124 17.78 4.88 15.34
N ILE A 125 18.20 6.06 14.86
CA ILE A 125 19.00 6.18 13.64
C ILE A 125 20.40 5.59 13.85
N GLN A 126 21.07 5.91 14.98
CA GLN A 126 22.41 5.41 15.30
C GLN A 126 22.45 3.88 15.51
N GLN A 127 21.37 3.29 16.03
CA GLN A 127 21.25 1.84 16.20
C GLN A 127 20.79 1.12 14.91
N SER A 128 20.40 1.87 13.87
CA SER A 128 19.86 1.30 12.65
C SER A 128 20.94 0.74 11.72
N ARG A 129 20.48 -0.09 10.78
CA ARG A 129 21.30 -0.61 9.67
C ARG A 129 21.87 0.48 8.74
N PHE A 130 21.31 1.69 8.79
CA PHE A 130 21.74 2.81 7.94
C PHE A 130 22.94 3.58 8.53
N TYR A 131 23.24 3.45 9.83
CA TYR A 131 24.25 4.28 10.49
C TYR A 131 25.68 4.05 9.96
N THR A 132 26.45 5.13 9.87
CA THR A 132 27.91 5.12 9.69
C THR A 132 28.56 6.16 10.62
N SER A 133 29.70 5.80 11.22
CA SER A 133 30.51 6.73 12.02
C SER A 133 31.40 7.64 11.16
N ASP A 134 31.53 7.34 9.87
CA ASP A 134 32.40 8.05 8.92
C ASP A 134 31.56 8.97 8.02
N PRO A 135 31.70 10.32 8.13
CA PRO A 135 30.93 11.28 7.35
C PRO A 135 31.28 11.25 5.85
N SER A 136 32.48 10.78 5.47
CA SER A 136 32.88 10.68 4.05
C SER A 136 32.13 9.56 3.31
N LYS A 137 31.72 8.52 4.05
CA LYS A 137 30.93 7.40 3.52
C LYS A 137 29.43 7.63 3.62
N ALA A 138 28.99 8.74 4.21
CA ALA A 138 27.59 9.02 4.45
C ALA A 138 26.90 9.56 3.19
N CYS A 139 25.81 8.91 2.82
CA CYS A 139 24.84 9.42 1.84
C CYS A 139 24.04 10.57 2.45
N LEU A 140 23.57 10.42 3.69
CA LEU A 140 22.75 11.41 4.40
C LEU A 140 23.45 11.93 5.64
N LEU A 141 23.24 13.22 5.93
CA LEU A 141 23.81 13.92 7.09
C LEU A 141 22.69 14.48 7.95
N ILE A 142 22.67 14.14 9.25
CA ILE A 142 21.62 14.56 10.18
C ILE A 142 22.22 15.41 11.28
N PRO A 143 21.98 16.73 11.28
CA PRO A 143 22.36 17.61 12.37
C PRO A 143 21.70 17.19 13.69
N SER A 144 22.46 17.16 14.78
CA SER A 144 21.94 16.94 16.13
C SER A 144 21.36 18.22 16.72
N LEU A 145 20.42 18.83 15.99
CA LEU A 145 19.70 20.05 16.34
C LEU A 145 18.21 19.75 16.39
N ASP A 146 17.60 19.93 17.56
CA ASP A 146 16.19 19.66 17.72
C ASP A 146 15.35 20.75 17.03
N THR A 147 14.85 20.41 15.85
CA THR A 147 13.91 21.23 15.09
C THR A 147 12.50 20.66 15.08
N LEU A 148 12.16 19.69 15.95
CA LEU A 148 10.86 19.01 15.90
C LEU A 148 9.68 19.96 16.10
N ASN A 149 9.83 20.98 16.96
CA ASN A 149 8.83 22.00 17.21
C ASN A 149 9.41 23.40 17.07
N GLN A 150 8.87 24.20 16.15
CA GLN A 150 9.38 25.54 15.85
C GLN A 150 9.04 26.60 16.91
N GLU A 151 8.00 26.39 17.73
CA GLU A 151 7.44 27.41 18.63
C GLU A 151 8.43 27.94 19.69
N GLY A 152 9.51 27.20 19.95
CA GLY A 152 10.60 27.61 20.85
C GLY A 152 11.90 28.00 20.14
N LEU A 153 11.98 27.98 18.81
CA LEU A 153 13.26 28.14 18.12
C LEU A 153 13.60 29.61 17.83
N ASN A 154 14.86 29.97 18.07
CA ASN A 154 15.44 31.18 17.48
C ASN A 154 15.89 30.85 16.04
N LEU A 155 15.05 31.18 15.07
CA LEU A 155 15.25 30.82 13.65
C LEU A 155 16.61 31.28 13.10
N ASN A 156 17.03 32.49 13.46
CA ASN A 156 18.31 33.04 13.02
C ASN A 156 19.49 32.29 13.65
N ALA A 157 19.42 31.99 14.95
CA ALA A 157 20.47 31.24 15.63
C ALA A 157 20.61 29.82 15.06
N ILE A 158 19.51 29.11 14.83
CA ILE A 158 19.57 27.77 14.21
C ILE A 158 20.15 27.86 12.80
N SER A 159 19.76 28.86 12.01
CA SER A 159 20.33 29.10 10.68
C SER A 159 21.85 29.37 10.71
N GLN A 160 22.33 30.16 11.66
CA GLN A 160 23.77 30.39 11.87
C GLN A 160 24.50 29.10 12.25
N ILE A 161 23.91 28.30 13.14
CA ILE A 161 24.49 27.02 13.56
C ILE A 161 24.58 26.08 12.36
N LEU A 162 23.52 25.93 11.57
CA LEU A 162 23.52 25.07 10.38
C LEU A 162 24.63 25.47 9.42
N ASN A 163 24.79 26.77 9.15
CA ASN A 163 25.84 27.28 8.28
C ASN A 163 27.26 27.08 8.85
N SER A 164 27.39 26.99 10.17
CA SER A 164 28.68 26.70 10.83
C SER A 164 29.08 25.22 10.83
N LEU A 165 28.18 24.31 10.42
CA LEU A 165 28.48 22.87 10.44
C LEU A 165 29.52 22.51 9.36
N PRO A 166 30.54 21.69 9.69
CA PRO A 166 31.65 21.38 8.79
C PRO A 166 31.27 20.83 7.41
N TYR A 167 30.16 20.09 7.31
CA TYR A 167 29.74 19.45 6.06
C TYR A 167 28.44 20.02 5.48
N TRP A 168 27.91 21.15 6.00
CA TRP A 168 26.58 21.67 5.63
C TRP A 168 26.37 21.77 4.12
N ASP A 169 27.38 22.30 3.40
CA ASP A 169 27.38 22.43 1.93
C ASP A 169 26.03 22.92 1.37
N ASN A 170 25.59 24.07 1.88
CA ASN A 170 24.29 24.66 1.53
C ASN A 170 23.07 23.72 1.73
N GLY A 171 23.17 22.76 2.65
CA GLY A 171 22.15 21.78 2.97
C GLY A 171 22.12 20.54 2.08
N THR A 172 23.00 20.39 1.09
CA THR A 172 22.98 19.22 0.19
C THR A 172 23.13 17.92 0.99
N ASN A 173 22.24 16.94 0.72
CA ASN A 173 22.14 15.65 1.42
C ASN A 173 21.85 15.72 2.94
N HIS A 174 21.52 16.90 3.48
CA HIS A 174 21.11 17.02 4.87
C HIS A 174 19.63 16.68 5.04
N LEU A 175 19.29 16.03 6.16
CA LEU A 175 17.92 15.72 6.53
C LEU A 175 17.61 16.33 7.89
N LEU A 176 16.59 17.19 7.93
CA LEU A 176 16.06 17.81 9.14
C LEU A 176 14.68 17.25 9.47
N PHE A 177 14.37 17.10 10.76
CA PHE A 177 13.06 16.65 11.22
C PHE A 177 12.29 17.81 11.85
N ASN A 178 11.07 18.05 11.37
CA ASN A 178 10.19 19.08 11.92
C ASN A 178 8.73 18.59 11.89
N MET A 179 8.15 18.31 13.06
CA MET A 179 6.75 17.85 13.14
C MET A 179 5.77 19.02 13.22
N LEU A 180 6.17 20.11 13.88
CA LEU A 180 5.33 21.28 14.13
C LEU A 180 6.00 22.53 13.56
N PRO A 181 5.80 22.84 12.27
CA PRO A 181 6.29 24.08 11.68
C PRO A 181 5.46 25.27 12.14
N GLY A 182 6.05 26.45 11.96
CA GLY A 182 5.38 27.72 12.20
C GLY A 182 5.15 28.07 13.66
N MET A 183 4.89 29.35 13.88
CA MET A 183 4.49 29.91 15.17
C MET A 183 3.31 30.87 14.99
N LEU A 184 2.67 31.23 16.09
CA LEU A 184 1.65 32.27 16.11
C LEU A 184 2.25 33.57 15.52
N PRO A 185 1.57 34.28 14.60
CA PRO A 185 0.16 34.11 14.20
C PRO A 185 -0.08 33.31 12.90
N SER A 186 0.95 33.06 12.08
CA SER A 186 0.75 32.62 10.68
C SER A 186 0.87 31.11 10.46
N TYR A 187 1.44 30.34 11.41
CA TYR A 187 1.63 28.89 11.35
C TYR A 187 2.01 28.35 9.95
N ALA A 188 3.25 28.62 9.54
CA ALA A 188 3.81 28.12 8.28
C ALA A 188 3.66 26.59 8.13
N THR A 189 3.54 26.13 6.89
CA THR A 189 3.37 24.71 6.53
C THR A 189 4.71 23.99 6.29
N SER A 190 5.83 24.71 6.43
CA SER A 190 7.18 24.14 6.43
C SER A 190 8.09 24.87 7.44
N LEU A 191 9.23 24.27 7.78
CA LEU A 191 10.21 24.85 8.71
C LEU A 191 10.74 26.18 8.17
N GLU A 192 10.59 27.26 8.95
CA GLU A 192 10.97 28.63 8.54
C GLU A 192 12.47 28.94 8.72
N VAL A 193 13.26 27.99 9.22
CA VAL A 193 14.72 28.12 9.28
C VAL A 193 15.29 28.08 7.85
N ASN A 194 16.30 28.92 7.58
CA ASN A 194 17.05 28.84 6.34
C ASN A 194 17.78 27.49 6.26
N THR A 195 17.41 26.69 5.26
CA THR A 195 17.84 25.29 5.12
C THR A 195 18.56 25.01 3.81
N GLY A 196 18.68 26.02 2.92
CA GLY A 196 19.22 25.84 1.58
C GLY A 196 18.54 24.68 0.82
N GLN A 197 19.34 23.68 0.48
CA GLN A 197 18.96 22.47 -0.26
C GLN A 197 18.52 21.30 0.62
N ALA A 198 18.61 21.41 1.95
CA ALA A 198 18.34 20.31 2.87
C ALA A 198 16.92 19.75 2.72
N MET A 199 16.79 18.43 2.80
CA MET A 199 15.50 17.76 2.88
C MET A 199 14.88 17.99 4.26
N VAL A 200 13.56 18.13 4.28
CA VAL A 200 12.79 18.24 5.51
C VAL A 200 11.82 17.06 5.61
N ALA A 201 12.00 16.26 6.65
CA ALA A 201 11.00 15.32 7.13
C ALA A 201 9.98 16.11 7.97
N GLY A 202 8.89 16.53 7.34
CA GLY A 202 7.97 17.55 7.84
C GLY A 202 6.57 17.01 8.17
N GLY A 203 5.97 17.44 9.28
CA GLY A 203 4.62 17.01 9.68
C GLY A 203 3.48 17.90 9.21
N GLY A 204 3.77 19.15 8.81
CA GLY A 204 2.77 20.19 8.57
C GLY A 204 2.57 20.60 7.11
N PHE A 205 3.11 19.85 6.17
CA PHE A 205 3.14 20.24 4.75
C PHE A 205 1.75 20.42 4.13
N ASP A 206 1.63 21.49 3.34
CA ASP A 206 0.61 21.61 2.30
C ASP A 206 1.18 21.25 0.93
N SER A 207 0.31 21.19 -0.08
CA SER A 207 0.69 20.89 -1.46
C SER A 207 1.63 21.92 -2.11
N TRP A 208 1.71 23.15 -1.57
CA TRP A 208 2.49 24.27 -2.10
C TRP A 208 3.93 24.26 -1.58
N THR A 209 4.11 23.93 -0.30
CA THR A 209 5.41 23.91 0.38
C THR A 209 6.10 22.55 0.34
N PHE A 210 5.35 21.48 0.04
CA PHE A 210 5.87 20.13 -0.08
C PHE A 210 6.64 19.92 -1.39
N ARG A 211 7.96 19.75 -1.30
CA ARG A 211 8.80 19.42 -2.45
C ARG A 211 8.74 17.93 -2.71
N ARG A 212 7.79 17.52 -3.57
CA ARG A 212 7.58 16.10 -3.95
C ARG A 212 8.89 15.45 -4.39
N SER A 213 9.10 14.19 -4.01
CA SER A 213 10.34 13.40 -4.22
C SER A 213 11.60 13.89 -3.50
N HIS A 214 11.61 15.10 -2.92
CA HIS A 214 12.73 15.63 -2.15
C HIS A 214 12.44 15.55 -0.65
N ASP A 215 11.39 16.21 -0.18
CA ASP A 215 10.96 16.15 1.21
C ASP A 215 10.17 14.87 1.55
N ILE A 216 9.94 14.64 2.84
CA ILE A 216 9.19 13.49 3.34
C ILE A 216 8.11 14.01 4.29
N SER A 217 6.83 13.73 4.00
CA SER A 217 5.77 13.99 4.97
C SER A 217 5.82 12.94 6.07
N ILE A 218 5.89 13.34 7.34
CA ILE A 218 5.99 12.45 8.51
C ILE A 218 4.84 12.72 9.49
N PRO A 219 4.48 11.78 10.38
CA PRO A 219 3.41 12.05 11.33
C PRO A 219 3.88 12.93 12.49
N VAL A 220 2.95 13.68 13.07
CA VAL A 220 3.18 14.39 14.32
C VAL A 220 3.05 13.40 15.48
N PHE A 221 4.15 13.14 16.15
CA PHE A 221 4.21 12.19 17.26
C PHE A 221 3.57 12.76 18.53
N ASN A 222 2.87 11.92 19.29
CA ASN A 222 2.31 12.29 20.58
C ASN A 222 3.15 11.71 21.74
N PRO A 223 3.92 12.55 22.45
CA PRO A 223 4.79 12.08 23.54
C PRO A 223 4.02 11.66 24.79
N ALA A 224 2.76 12.09 24.94
CA ALA A 224 1.95 11.77 26.09
C ALA A 224 1.50 10.29 26.15
N ARG A 225 2.02 9.43 25.24
CA ARG A 225 1.84 7.97 25.12
C ARG A 225 0.84 7.40 26.12
N PHE A 226 -0.42 7.30 25.69
CA PHE A 226 -1.43 6.59 26.45
C PHE A 226 -1.47 5.16 25.94
N GLU A 227 -1.07 4.20 26.77
CA GLU A 227 -1.32 2.78 26.48
C GLU A 227 -2.84 2.57 26.51
N LEU A 228 -3.45 2.62 25.32
CA LEU A 228 -4.84 2.22 25.14
C LEU A 228 -4.95 0.71 25.35
N ASP A 229 -6.01 0.30 26.04
CA ASP A 229 -6.29 -1.12 26.23
C ASP A 229 -6.49 -1.80 24.86
N PRO A 230 -5.64 -2.78 24.47
CA PRO A 230 -5.76 -3.46 23.19
C PRO A 230 -7.13 -4.13 22.99
N SER A 231 -7.82 -4.52 24.07
CA SER A 231 -9.16 -5.09 24.01
C SER A 231 -10.21 -4.08 23.55
N LEU A 232 -10.13 -2.84 24.04
CA LEU A 232 -10.98 -1.73 23.61
C LEU A 232 -10.67 -1.34 22.16
N VAL A 233 -9.39 -1.26 21.81
CA VAL A 233 -8.93 -0.94 20.46
C VAL A 233 -9.41 -1.97 19.43
N ARG A 234 -9.61 -3.24 19.81
CA ARG A 234 -10.10 -4.33 18.93
C ARG A 234 -11.62 -4.54 18.97
N ARG A 235 -12.37 -3.86 19.85
CA ARG A 235 -13.83 -4.01 19.98
C ARG A 235 -14.56 -3.62 18.69
N SER A 236 -15.36 -4.52 18.12
CA SER A 236 -16.13 -4.23 16.89
C SER A 236 -17.35 -3.34 17.13
N ASP A 237 -17.95 -3.46 18.32
CA ASP A 237 -19.08 -2.62 18.71
C ASP A 237 -18.60 -1.23 19.14
N ARG A 238 -19.00 -0.20 18.39
CA ARG A 238 -18.62 1.20 18.61
C ARG A 238 -19.88 2.07 18.55
N PRO A 239 -20.28 2.68 19.68
CA PRO A 239 -21.58 3.35 19.80
C PRO A 239 -21.68 4.65 18.98
N TRP A 240 -20.56 5.31 18.69
CA TRP A 240 -20.56 6.58 17.96
C TRP A 240 -20.18 6.37 16.50
N LEU A 241 -20.95 6.94 15.58
CA LEU A 241 -20.60 6.97 14.17
C LEU A 241 -19.39 7.88 13.96
N LEU A 242 -19.45 9.12 14.46
CA LEU A 242 -18.42 10.13 14.28
C LEU A 242 -18.08 10.79 15.63
N ILE A 243 -16.79 10.86 15.96
CA ILE A 243 -16.28 11.61 17.12
C ILE A 243 -15.39 12.76 16.65
N SER A 244 -15.70 13.97 17.10
CA SER A 244 -14.82 15.14 16.99
C SER A 244 -14.26 15.47 18.37
N ALA A 245 -12.94 15.35 18.56
CA ALA A 245 -12.27 15.58 19.85
C ALA A 245 -11.09 16.56 19.76
N GLN A 246 -10.87 17.14 18.59
CA GLN A 246 -9.74 18.01 18.31
C GLN A 246 -9.94 19.39 18.98
N PRO A 247 -8.99 19.83 19.83
CA PRO A 247 -9.00 21.21 20.30
C PRO A 247 -8.54 22.15 19.16
N GLY A 248 -9.02 23.40 19.18
CA GLY A 248 -8.50 24.42 18.26
C GLY A 248 -8.85 24.21 16.77
N ILE A 249 -10.02 23.62 16.48
CA ILE A 249 -10.63 23.62 15.13
C ILE A 249 -10.67 25.06 14.61
N HIS A 250 -10.32 25.26 13.33
CA HIS A 250 -10.38 26.57 12.69
C HIS A 250 -11.77 27.20 12.85
N TYR A 251 -11.85 28.52 13.03
CA TYR A 251 -13.09 29.19 13.45
C TYR A 251 -14.25 28.97 12.46
N GLU A 252 -13.93 28.83 11.17
CA GLU A 252 -14.91 28.60 10.08
C GLU A 252 -15.60 27.23 10.20
N PHE A 253 -14.88 26.18 10.58
CA PHE A 253 -15.43 24.83 10.71
C PHE A 253 -16.07 24.59 12.08
N ARG A 254 -15.72 25.38 13.10
CA ARG A 254 -16.22 25.19 14.47
C ARG A 254 -17.75 25.24 14.56
N ALA A 255 -18.38 26.15 13.82
CA ALA A 255 -19.84 26.28 13.80
C ALA A 255 -20.51 25.08 13.11
N ILE A 256 -19.93 24.60 12.01
CA ILE A 256 -20.41 23.42 11.26
C ILE A 256 -20.30 22.16 12.11
N VAL A 257 -19.14 21.90 12.72
CA VAL A 257 -18.95 20.72 13.58
C VAL A 257 -19.91 20.74 14.79
N ALA A 258 -20.21 21.92 15.34
CA ALA A 258 -21.19 22.06 16.41
C ALA A 258 -22.65 21.89 15.95
N SER A 259 -22.98 22.16 14.68
CA SER A 259 -24.33 21.95 14.14
C SER A 259 -24.60 20.47 13.87
N LEU A 260 -23.59 19.69 13.47
CA LEU A 260 -23.72 18.24 13.22
C LEU A 260 -24.34 17.49 14.41
N THR A 261 -23.94 17.80 15.64
CA THR A 261 -24.49 17.16 16.85
C THR A 261 -25.94 17.52 17.15
N LYS A 262 -26.48 18.60 16.56
CA LYS A 262 -27.88 18.96 16.72
C LYS A 262 -28.78 18.15 15.79
N VAL A 263 -28.25 17.75 14.63
CA VAL A 263 -28.97 17.02 13.59
C VAL A 263 -28.84 15.51 13.79
N HIS A 264 -27.69 15.06 14.28
CA HIS A 264 -27.32 13.64 14.36
C HIS A 264 -26.98 13.22 15.78
N HIS A 265 -27.73 12.24 16.32
CA HIS A 265 -27.56 11.72 17.69
C HIS A 265 -26.39 10.74 17.82
N ASP A 266 -25.88 10.24 16.70
CA ASP A 266 -24.75 9.32 16.55
C ASP A 266 -23.40 10.05 16.39
N VAL A 267 -23.38 11.38 16.56
CA VAL A 267 -22.19 12.23 16.50
C VAL A 267 -21.85 12.79 17.89
N LEU A 268 -20.59 12.66 18.30
CA LEU A 268 -20.09 13.21 19.55
C LEU A 268 -19.06 14.31 19.27
N ASN A 269 -19.37 15.55 19.64
CA ASN A 269 -18.44 16.68 19.58
C ASN A 269 -17.93 17.04 20.98
N LEU A 270 -16.63 16.97 21.18
CA LEU A 270 -15.93 17.21 22.44
C LEU A 270 -14.97 18.39 22.29
N THR A 271 -14.97 19.28 23.28
CA THR A 271 -14.09 20.45 23.34
C THR A 271 -13.16 20.39 24.55
N SER A 272 -12.20 21.32 24.64
CA SER A 272 -11.42 21.55 25.86
C SER A 272 -12.33 21.87 27.05
N CYS A 273 -12.00 21.34 28.22
CA CYS A 273 -12.77 21.53 29.45
C CYS A 273 -12.45 22.89 30.09
N SER A 274 -13.47 23.65 30.52
CA SER A 274 -13.31 25.05 30.97
C SER A 274 -12.54 25.24 32.28
N ARG A 275 -12.31 24.20 33.08
CA ARG A 275 -11.73 24.30 34.44
C ARG A 275 -10.35 23.66 34.60
N ALA A 276 -9.79 23.05 33.55
CA ALA A 276 -8.42 22.53 33.55
C ALA A 276 -7.91 22.43 32.12
N TRP A 277 -6.69 22.90 31.86
CA TRP A 277 -5.96 22.65 30.61
C TRP A 277 -5.36 21.23 30.66
N ASP A 278 -6.19 20.24 31.00
CA ASP A 278 -5.78 18.85 31.02
C ASP A 278 -5.95 18.26 29.61
N SER A 279 -4.84 18.03 28.93
CA SER A 279 -4.81 17.44 27.60
C SER A 279 -5.40 16.02 27.56
N ARG A 280 -5.55 15.36 28.73
CA ARG A 280 -6.13 14.03 28.92
C ARG A 280 -7.65 14.03 29.03
N LEU A 281 -8.28 15.20 29.10
CA LEU A 281 -9.72 15.33 29.25
C LEU A 281 -10.32 16.11 28.08
N ARG A 282 -11.52 15.66 27.67
CA ARG A 282 -12.39 16.37 26.73
C ARG A 282 -13.79 16.43 27.30
N CYS A 283 -14.51 17.50 26.98
CA CYS A 283 -15.82 17.78 27.59
C CYS A 283 -16.91 17.95 26.54
N HIS A 284 -18.11 17.46 26.88
CA HIS A 284 -19.36 17.80 26.21
C HIS A 284 -20.33 18.35 27.25
N GLY A 285 -20.52 19.67 27.27
CA GLY A 285 -21.18 20.34 28.38
C GLY A 285 -20.46 20.07 29.69
N ASN A 286 -21.15 19.48 30.67
CA ASN A 286 -20.60 19.13 31.99
C ASN A 286 -20.03 17.70 32.08
N LYS A 287 -20.14 16.89 31.01
CA LYS A 287 -19.62 15.51 30.99
C LYS A 287 -18.15 15.49 30.60
N HIS A 288 -17.36 14.71 31.32
CA HIS A 288 -15.93 14.54 31.09
C HIS A 288 -15.66 13.20 30.43
N TYR A 289 -14.76 13.19 29.45
CA TYR A 289 -14.31 12.02 28.72
C TYR A 289 -12.79 11.95 28.77
N LYS A 290 -12.27 10.74 28.99
CA LYS A 290 -10.84 10.49 28.97
C LYS A 290 -10.35 10.41 27.53
N TYR A 291 -9.30 11.16 27.22
CA TYR A 291 -8.67 11.25 25.91
C TYR A 291 -7.27 10.63 25.98
N PRO A 292 -6.86 9.82 24.97
CA PRO A 292 -7.58 9.47 23.73
C PRO A 292 -8.56 8.29 23.87
N ASP A 293 -8.78 7.72 25.05
CA ASP A 293 -9.62 6.52 25.27
C ASP A 293 -11.00 6.58 24.59
N ILE A 294 -11.68 7.72 24.64
CA ILE A 294 -13.00 7.92 24.00
C ILE A 294 -12.99 7.67 22.48
N LEU A 295 -11.85 7.85 21.81
CA LEU A 295 -11.72 7.57 20.38
C LEU A 295 -11.89 6.07 20.05
N THR A 296 -11.70 5.18 21.03
CA THR A 296 -11.95 3.73 20.85
C THR A 296 -13.44 3.41 20.72
N GLU A 297 -14.33 4.35 21.05
CA GLU A 297 -15.79 4.21 20.92
C GLU A 297 -16.35 4.74 19.60
N GLY A 298 -15.54 5.37 18.76
CA GLY A 298 -15.97 5.95 17.48
C GLY A 298 -15.64 5.06 16.28
N LYS A 299 -16.57 4.86 15.35
CA LYS A 299 -16.27 4.22 14.05
C LYS A 299 -15.34 5.11 13.22
N PHE A 300 -15.71 6.39 13.13
CA PHE A 300 -14.98 7.44 12.44
C PHE A 300 -14.61 8.56 13.42
N CYS A 301 -13.45 9.19 13.20
CA CYS A 301 -12.98 10.29 14.02
C CYS A 301 -12.52 11.45 13.15
N LEU A 302 -13.03 12.64 13.45
CA LEU A 302 -12.79 13.84 12.67
C LEU A 302 -11.38 14.38 12.89
N VAL A 303 -10.66 14.60 11.79
CA VAL A 303 -9.34 15.26 11.73
C VAL A 303 -9.52 16.45 10.79
N VAL A 304 -9.95 17.58 11.35
CA VAL A 304 -10.30 18.79 10.60
C VAL A 304 -9.18 19.82 10.69
N ARG A 305 -9.10 20.72 9.71
CA ARG A 305 -8.14 21.82 9.71
C ARG A 305 -8.12 22.59 11.04
N ALA A 306 -6.92 22.73 11.60
CA ALA A 306 -6.61 23.54 12.77
C ALA A 306 -5.68 24.70 12.38
N ALA A 307 -5.12 25.39 13.37
CA ALA A 307 -4.06 26.38 13.16
C ALA A 307 -2.82 25.79 12.45
N ARG A 308 -2.45 24.54 12.76
CA ARG A 308 -1.45 23.75 12.03
C ARG A 308 -2.17 22.65 11.23
N LEU A 309 -1.71 22.35 10.02
CA LEU A 309 -2.24 21.23 9.22
C LEU A 309 -1.84 19.88 9.82
N GLY A 310 -0.56 19.73 10.13
CA GLY A 310 0.00 18.59 10.85
C GLY A 310 -0.37 18.63 12.32
N GLN A 311 -1.00 17.57 12.82
CA GLN A 311 -1.47 17.51 14.19
C GLN A 311 -1.43 16.11 14.81
N MET A 312 -1.29 16.09 16.12
CA MET A 312 -1.25 14.87 16.95
C MET A 312 -2.58 14.09 16.89
N ALA A 313 -3.69 14.76 16.57
CA ALA A 313 -5.00 14.14 16.46
C ALA A 313 -5.04 12.98 15.46
N LEU A 314 -4.31 13.07 14.34
CA LEU A 314 -4.22 11.96 13.38
C LEU A 314 -3.58 10.73 14.03
N SER A 315 -2.45 10.90 14.71
CA SER A 315 -1.77 9.81 15.43
C SER A 315 -2.66 9.21 16.52
N ASP A 316 -3.37 10.05 17.29
CA ASP A 316 -4.27 9.59 18.35
C ASP A 316 -5.44 8.77 17.79
N VAL A 317 -6.04 9.23 16.68
CA VAL A 317 -7.13 8.54 15.98
C VAL A 317 -6.68 7.17 15.47
N LEU A 318 -5.49 7.08 14.89
CA LEU A 318 -4.93 5.82 14.40
C LEU A 318 -4.64 4.85 15.56
N SER A 319 -4.05 5.36 16.66
CA SER A 319 -3.75 4.55 17.85
C SER A 319 -5.00 3.92 18.48
N ALA A 320 -6.14 4.62 18.38
CA ALA A 320 -7.42 4.15 18.90
C ALA A 320 -8.16 3.18 17.95
N GLY A 321 -7.62 2.91 16.76
CA GLY A 321 -8.28 2.12 15.73
C GLY A 321 -9.56 2.78 15.20
N CYS A 322 -9.65 4.10 15.27
CA CYS A 322 -10.77 4.88 14.72
C CYS A 322 -10.42 5.33 13.30
N ILE A 323 -11.37 5.27 12.36
CA ILE A 323 -11.09 5.64 10.97
C ILE A 323 -11.00 7.17 10.85
N PRO A 324 -9.85 7.76 10.47
CA PRO A 324 -9.73 9.20 10.33
C PRO A 324 -10.59 9.71 9.17
N VAL A 325 -11.38 10.74 9.46
CA VAL A 325 -12.10 11.56 8.50
C VAL A 325 -11.34 12.87 8.36
N VAL A 326 -10.53 12.95 7.32
CA VAL A 326 -9.60 14.07 7.11
C VAL A 326 -10.30 15.14 6.30
N VAL A 327 -10.47 16.32 6.91
CA VAL A 327 -11.10 17.51 6.32
C VAL A 327 -10.08 18.64 6.33
N ALA A 328 -9.16 18.55 5.38
CA ALA A 328 -8.08 19.50 5.13
C ALA A 328 -7.58 19.26 3.69
N ASP A 329 -7.97 20.14 2.77
CA ASP A 329 -7.86 19.88 1.33
C ASP A 329 -6.41 19.71 0.87
N GLU A 330 -5.54 20.63 1.29
CA GLU A 330 -4.15 20.72 0.85
C GLU A 330 -3.17 19.94 1.75
N TYR A 331 -3.64 19.30 2.82
CA TYR A 331 -2.75 18.60 3.75
C TYR A 331 -2.12 17.36 3.13
N VAL A 332 -0.78 17.34 3.10
CA VAL A 332 -0.01 16.19 2.63
C VAL A 332 0.10 15.16 3.76
N LEU A 333 -0.72 14.12 3.69
CA LEU A 333 -0.75 13.09 4.71
C LEU A 333 0.62 12.41 4.90
N PRO A 334 0.94 11.97 6.13
CA PRO A 334 2.23 11.34 6.43
C PRO A 334 2.51 10.13 5.54
N PHE A 335 3.74 10.03 5.04
CA PHE A 335 4.22 8.95 4.18
C PHE A 335 3.32 8.67 2.97
N SER A 336 2.58 9.68 2.49
CA SER A 336 1.63 9.55 1.36
C SER A 336 2.24 9.11 0.04
N GLU A 337 3.56 9.13 -0.09
CA GLU A 337 4.29 8.55 -1.23
C GLU A 337 4.19 7.02 -1.28
N VAL A 338 4.14 6.37 -0.11
CA VAL A 338 4.14 4.90 0.00
C VAL A 338 2.89 4.33 0.65
N LEU A 339 2.16 5.11 1.46
CA LEU A 339 0.93 4.69 2.12
C LEU A 339 -0.32 5.09 1.34
N ASP A 340 -1.17 4.11 1.05
CA ASP A 340 -2.47 4.31 0.44
C ASP A 340 -3.52 4.70 1.49
N TRP A 341 -3.61 6.01 1.72
CA TRP A 341 -4.58 6.58 2.64
C TRP A 341 -6.04 6.31 2.26
N LYS A 342 -6.38 5.95 1.01
CA LYS A 342 -7.76 5.60 0.64
C LYS A 342 -8.24 4.31 1.31
N ARG A 343 -7.30 3.45 1.73
CA ARG A 343 -7.58 2.21 2.45
C ARG A 343 -7.78 2.44 3.95
N ALA A 344 -7.32 3.56 4.50
CA ALA A 344 -7.31 3.81 5.94
C ALA A 344 -8.07 5.06 6.39
N ALA A 345 -8.37 5.99 5.48
CA ALA A 345 -8.97 7.28 5.79
C ALA A 345 -10.10 7.63 4.82
N VAL A 346 -11.05 8.42 5.29
CA VAL A 346 -12.05 9.09 4.45
C VAL A 346 -11.60 10.54 4.29
N ARG A 347 -11.21 10.95 3.07
CA ARG A 347 -10.89 12.36 2.78
C ARG A 347 -12.15 13.04 2.26
N ILE A 348 -12.53 14.14 2.90
CA ILE A 348 -13.72 14.94 2.55
C ILE A 348 -13.25 16.37 2.32
N ARG A 349 -13.79 17.02 1.30
CA ARG A 349 -13.45 18.40 1.02
C ARG A 349 -13.99 19.34 2.10
N GLU A 350 -13.31 20.44 2.34
CA GLU A 350 -13.72 21.40 3.38
C GLU A 350 -15.15 21.95 3.15
N ASP A 351 -15.57 22.10 1.89
CA ASP A 351 -16.92 22.53 1.49
C ASP A 351 -18.02 21.45 1.66
N GLU A 352 -17.64 20.18 1.80
CA GLU A 352 -18.55 19.02 1.97
C GLU A 352 -18.72 18.61 3.43
N LEU A 353 -18.10 19.31 4.37
CA LEU A 353 -18.15 18.98 5.80
C LEU A 353 -19.59 18.93 6.37
N GLU A 354 -20.53 19.69 5.81
CA GLU A 354 -21.94 19.67 6.24
C GLU A 354 -22.63 18.32 5.98
N ASP A 355 -22.25 17.60 4.91
CA ASP A 355 -22.83 16.30 4.54
C ASP A 355 -21.96 15.11 5.00
N VAL A 356 -20.98 15.35 5.87
CA VAL A 356 -20.06 14.30 6.35
C VAL A 356 -20.80 13.08 6.88
N VAL A 357 -21.90 13.27 7.64
CA VAL A 357 -22.65 12.15 8.21
C VAL A 357 -23.38 11.34 7.13
N GLY A 358 -23.90 11.99 6.08
CA GLY A 358 -24.52 11.33 4.94
C GLY A 358 -23.51 10.46 4.19
N ILE A 359 -22.32 11.00 3.92
CA ILE A 359 -21.20 10.29 3.29
C ILE A 359 -20.79 9.07 4.13
N LEU A 360 -20.60 9.24 5.44
CA LEU A 360 -20.14 8.16 6.33
C LEU A 360 -21.18 7.03 6.47
N LYS A 361 -22.47 7.35 6.41
CA LYS A 361 -23.56 6.34 6.41
C LYS A 361 -23.60 5.51 5.12
N GLY A 362 -22.95 5.96 4.04
CA GLY A 362 -22.81 5.19 2.81
C GLY A 362 -21.82 4.03 2.89
N PHE A 363 -20.96 3.97 3.91
CA PHE A 363 -19.97 2.91 4.06
C PHE A 363 -20.59 1.64 4.68
N SER A 364 -20.34 0.49 4.07
CA SER A 364 -20.77 -0.81 4.62
C SER A 364 -19.92 -1.22 5.83
N GLU A 365 -20.48 -2.01 6.76
CA GLU A 365 -19.74 -2.52 7.92
C GLU A 365 -18.51 -3.35 7.53
N ALA A 366 -18.57 -4.08 6.41
CA ALA A 366 -17.43 -4.81 5.87
C ALA A 366 -16.29 -3.84 5.49
N ARG A 367 -16.63 -2.76 4.77
CA ARG A 367 -15.66 -1.73 4.38
C ARG A 367 -15.07 -1.02 5.60
N VAL A 368 -15.90 -0.70 6.60
CA VAL A 368 -15.44 -0.12 7.87
C VAL A 368 -14.46 -1.04 8.58
N SER A 369 -14.73 -2.34 8.63
CA SER A 369 -13.83 -3.34 9.23
C SER A 369 -12.48 -3.44 8.51
N GLU A 370 -12.49 -3.42 7.16
CA GLU A 370 -11.27 -3.39 6.34
C GLU A 370 -10.45 -2.13 6.61
N MET A 371 -11.09 -0.96 6.57
CA MET A 371 -10.42 0.32 6.78
C MET A 371 -9.80 0.41 8.17
N ARG A 372 -10.51 -0.09 9.18
CA ARG A 372 -10.00 -0.15 10.56
C ARG A 372 -8.81 -1.08 10.71
N SER A 373 -8.81 -2.21 10.02
CA SER A 373 -7.65 -3.12 10.01
C SER A 373 -6.43 -2.43 9.38
N GLN A 374 -6.65 -1.64 8.34
CA GLN A 374 -5.61 -0.82 7.72
C GLN A 374 -5.10 0.29 8.66
N VAL A 375 -5.99 0.96 9.39
CA VAL A 375 -5.63 1.98 10.39
C VAL A 375 -4.66 1.43 11.43
N LEU A 376 -4.97 0.25 12.00
CA LEU A 376 -4.13 -0.38 13.01
C LEU A 376 -2.76 -0.79 12.44
N LEU A 377 -2.72 -1.29 11.20
CA LEU A 377 -1.47 -1.59 10.51
C LEU A 377 -0.58 -0.35 10.39
N ILE A 378 -1.15 0.78 9.92
CA ILE A 378 -0.40 2.03 9.76
C ILE A 378 0.14 2.51 11.10
N TRP A 379 -0.69 2.46 12.15
CA TRP A 379 -0.28 2.82 13.51
C TRP A 379 0.90 1.97 13.98
N GLU A 380 0.72 0.65 14.02
CA GLU A 380 1.69 -0.28 14.59
C GLU A 380 3.02 -0.23 13.85
N ARG A 381 2.99 -0.15 12.51
CA ARG A 381 4.17 -0.28 11.67
C ARG A 381 4.93 1.02 11.45
N TYR A 382 4.23 2.16 11.37
CA TYR A 382 4.83 3.41 10.89
C TYR A 382 4.75 4.58 11.90
N PHE A 383 3.76 4.62 12.79
CA PHE A 383 3.50 5.79 13.65
C PHE A 383 3.77 5.55 15.15
N SER A 384 3.81 4.29 15.59
CA SER A 384 3.76 3.91 17.01
C SER A 384 4.92 4.41 17.88
N SER A 385 6.05 4.81 17.28
CA SER A 385 7.20 5.38 17.99
C SER A 385 8.05 6.29 17.10
N MET A 386 8.91 7.10 17.72
CA MET A 386 9.93 7.89 17.01
C MET A 386 10.88 7.00 16.18
N GLU A 387 11.19 5.79 16.67
CA GLU A 387 11.96 4.79 15.94
C GLU A 387 11.25 4.38 14.65
N ARG A 388 9.95 4.07 14.69
CA ARG A 388 9.18 3.70 13.49
C ARG A 388 9.14 4.85 12.48
N ILE A 389 8.94 6.08 12.95
CA ILE A 389 8.91 7.27 12.10
C ILE A 389 10.27 7.49 11.42
N ALA A 390 11.36 7.40 12.19
CA ALA A 390 12.72 7.56 11.68
C ALA A 390 13.07 6.47 10.65
N MET A 391 12.79 5.21 10.98
CA MET A 391 13.07 4.09 10.08
C MET A 391 12.26 4.18 8.79
N THR A 392 10.97 4.49 8.88
CA THR A 392 10.10 4.66 7.71
C THR A 392 10.61 5.79 6.80
N THR A 393 11.03 6.91 7.39
CA THR A 393 11.63 8.03 6.65
C THR A 393 12.88 7.60 5.89
N LEU A 394 13.81 6.89 6.54
CA LEU A 394 15.04 6.41 5.91
C LEU A 394 14.78 5.32 4.86
N GLU A 395 13.80 4.45 5.08
CA GLU A 395 13.41 3.44 4.11
C GLU A 395 12.81 4.05 2.84
N ILE A 396 11.97 5.10 2.95
CA ILE A 396 11.46 5.83 1.77
C ILE A 396 12.62 6.44 0.98
N ILE A 397 13.57 7.09 1.66
CA ILE A 397 14.75 7.65 0.97
C ILE A 397 15.60 6.54 0.33
N ASN A 398 15.73 5.38 0.99
CA ASN A 398 16.44 4.23 0.43
C ASN A 398 15.77 3.68 -0.82
N ASP A 399 14.44 3.57 -0.84
CA ASP A 399 13.67 3.10 -1.99
C ASP A 399 13.84 4.05 -3.19
N ARG A 400 13.94 5.37 -2.95
CA ARG A 400 14.27 6.37 -3.99
C ARG A 400 15.68 6.17 -4.56
N LEU A 401 16.66 5.84 -3.71
CA LEU A 401 18.06 5.65 -4.09
C LEU A 401 18.31 4.34 -4.83
N PHE A 402 17.62 3.27 -4.42
CA PHE A 402 17.83 1.92 -4.95
C PHE A 402 16.52 1.31 -5.45
N PRO A 403 15.95 1.79 -6.58
CA PRO A 403 14.65 1.32 -7.09
C PRO A 403 14.59 -0.19 -7.37
N HIS A 404 15.73 -0.84 -7.59
CA HIS A 404 15.83 -2.27 -7.88
C HIS A 404 15.61 -3.19 -6.67
N VAL A 405 15.72 -2.65 -5.45
CA VAL A 405 15.43 -3.34 -4.17
C VAL A 405 14.32 -2.63 -3.38
N ALA A 406 13.66 -1.64 -3.98
CA ALA A 406 12.61 -0.88 -3.33
C ALA A 406 11.43 -1.78 -2.95
N LYS A 407 10.80 -1.48 -1.82
CA LYS A 407 9.58 -2.17 -1.40
C LYS A 407 8.45 -1.92 -2.39
N SER A 408 7.69 -2.95 -2.68
CA SER A 408 6.50 -2.84 -3.52
C SER A 408 5.37 -2.11 -2.80
N TYR A 409 4.38 -1.64 -3.55
CA TYR A 409 3.15 -1.07 -2.98
C TYR A 409 2.52 -2.02 -1.95
N GLU A 410 2.51 -3.33 -2.24
CA GLU A 410 1.97 -4.35 -1.35
C GLU A 410 2.80 -4.49 -0.06
N ASP A 411 4.13 -4.43 -0.14
CA ASP A 411 4.99 -4.49 1.05
C ASP A 411 4.70 -3.36 2.04
N TRP A 412 4.30 -2.18 1.54
CA TRP A 412 3.92 -1.02 2.35
C TRP A 412 2.49 -1.09 2.88
N ASN A 413 1.54 -1.63 2.09
CA ASN A 413 0.11 -1.44 2.35
C ASN A 413 -0.66 -2.70 2.73
N ASP A 414 -0.13 -3.90 2.48
CA ASP A 414 -0.84 -5.12 2.81
C ASP A 414 -0.53 -5.58 4.23
N LEU A 415 -1.58 -5.98 4.95
CA LEU A 415 -1.46 -6.78 6.17
C LEU A 415 -0.73 -8.06 5.77
N PRO A 416 0.36 -8.48 6.42
CA PRO A 416 0.87 -9.82 6.17
C PRO A 416 -0.21 -10.80 6.62
N PRO A 417 -0.87 -11.54 5.72
CA PRO A 417 -1.67 -12.67 6.15
C PRO A 417 -0.66 -13.72 6.60
N GLY A 418 -0.94 -14.42 7.69
CA GLY A 418 -0.24 -15.66 7.95
C GLY A 418 -0.17 -16.48 6.65
N LEU A 419 1.05 -16.82 6.23
CA LEU A 419 1.34 -17.68 5.09
C LEU A 419 0.81 -17.21 3.72
N VAL A 420 0.97 -15.93 3.35
CA VAL A 420 1.30 -15.68 1.94
C VAL A 420 2.74 -16.18 1.79
N LEU A 421 2.88 -17.45 1.42
CA LEU A 421 4.16 -17.94 0.92
C LEU A 421 4.62 -16.91 -0.13
N PRO A 422 5.84 -16.36 -0.03
CA PRO A 422 6.37 -15.56 -1.12
C PRO A 422 6.13 -16.36 -2.39
N ALA A 423 5.53 -15.73 -3.40
CA ALA A 423 5.30 -16.37 -4.68
C ALA A 423 6.60 -17.10 -5.02
N PRO A 424 6.58 -18.45 -5.08
CA PRO A 424 7.81 -19.14 -5.42
C PRO A 424 8.13 -18.61 -6.81
N PHE A 425 9.39 -18.17 -7.00
CA PHE A 425 9.98 -17.72 -8.26
C PHE A 425 10.02 -16.21 -8.50
N ALA A 426 11.24 -15.77 -8.83
CA ALA A 426 11.62 -14.45 -9.30
C ALA A 426 11.02 -14.16 -10.68
N ILE A 427 9.72 -13.88 -10.73
CA ILE A 427 9.15 -13.14 -11.86
C ILE A 427 9.78 -11.75 -11.78
N PRO A 428 10.50 -11.28 -12.81
CA PRO A 428 11.17 -9.98 -12.76
C PRO A 428 10.13 -8.88 -12.57
N PHE A 429 10.48 -7.80 -11.87
CA PHE A 429 9.59 -6.65 -11.67
C PHE A 429 9.10 -6.08 -13.01
N VAL A 430 9.95 -6.10 -14.04
CA VAL A 430 9.59 -5.79 -15.43
C VAL A 430 10.08 -6.90 -16.37
N ALA A 431 9.19 -7.45 -17.19
CA ALA A 431 9.55 -8.45 -18.19
C ALA A 431 10.26 -7.81 -19.41
N PRO A 432 11.28 -8.46 -19.99
CA PRO A 432 12.05 -7.91 -21.11
C PRO A 432 11.26 -7.87 -22.44
N ARG A 433 11.44 -6.83 -23.25
CA ARG A 433 10.77 -6.67 -24.57
C ARG A 433 11.13 -7.76 -25.58
N SER A 434 12.38 -8.21 -25.57
CA SER A 434 12.95 -9.08 -26.62
C SER A 434 12.30 -10.46 -26.74
N ARG A 435 11.51 -10.88 -25.74
CA ARG A 435 10.90 -12.21 -25.70
C ARG A 435 9.50 -12.29 -26.34
N GLY A 436 8.81 -11.15 -26.50
CA GLY A 436 7.44 -11.13 -27.05
C GLY A 436 6.45 -12.02 -26.30
N PHE A 437 5.36 -12.42 -26.98
CA PHE A 437 4.32 -13.29 -26.42
C PHE A 437 3.80 -14.35 -27.41
N THR A 438 3.16 -15.39 -26.87
CA THR A 438 2.46 -16.44 -27.64
C THR A 438 0.96 -16.24 -27.48
N ALA A 439 0.23 -16.19 -28.59
CA ALA A 439 -1.23 -16.13 -28.55
C ALA A 439 -1.81 -17.55 -28.58
N VAL A 440 -2.73 -17.83 -27.67
CA VAL A 440 -3.46 -19.10 -27.57
C VAL A 440 -4.93 -18.84 -27.87
N VAL A 441 -5.41 -19.42 -28.97
CA VAL A 441 -6.80 -19.25 -29.45
C VAL A 441 -7.53 -20.58 -29.32
N LEU A 442 -8.52 -20.65 -28.44
CA LEU A 442 -9.42 -21.81 -28.34
C LEU A 442 -10.53 -21.66 -29.37
N THR A 443 -10.77 -22.69 -30.19
CA THR A 443 -11.82 -22.63 -31.22
C THR A 443 -12.75 -23.83 -31.23
N TYR A 444 -14.04 -23.56 -31.47
CA TYR A 444 -15.08 -24.55 -31.68
C TYR A 444 -16.07 -24.08 -32.75
N ASP A 445 -15.97 -24.67 -33.94
CA ASP A 445 -16.91 -24.49 -35.06
C ASP A 445 -17.11 -23.04 -35.57
N ARG A 446 -16.11 -22.16 -35.40
CA ARG A 446 -16.15 -20.74 -35.83
C ARG A 446 -14.95 -20.37 -36.72
N LEU A 447 -14.78 -21.10 -37.82
CA LEU A 447 -13.62 -20.94 -38.72
C LEU A 447 -13.45 -19.52 -39.29
N ASN A 448 -14.55 -18.87 -39.70
CA ASN A 448 -14.48 -17.53 -40.31
C ASN A 448 -13.97 -16.47 -39.32
N SER A 449 -14.50 -16.48 -38.10
CA SER A 449 -14.11 -15.54 -37.05
C SER A 449 -12.67 -15.85 -36.57
N LEU A 450 -12.32 -17.12 -36.40
CA LEU A 450 -10.95 -17.56 -36.10
C LEU A 450 -9.93 -17.01 -37.10
N PHE A 451 -10.20 -17.13 -38.41
CA PHE A 451 -9.28 -16.66 -39.45
C PHE A 451 -9.06 -15.14 -39.40
N LYS A 452 -10.10 -14.37 -39.06
CA LYS A 452 -9.96 -12.92 -38.87
C LYS A 452 -9.17 -12.59 -37.60
N VAL A 453 -9.41 -13.28 -36.49
CA VAL A 453 -8.66 -13.10 -35.23
C VAL A 453 -7.17 -13.36 -35.45
N ILE A 454 -6.79 -14.48 -36.07
CA ILE A 454 -5.36 -14.80 -36.29
C ILE A 454 -4.68 -13.85 -37.28
N GLN A 455 -5.42 -13.30 -38.25
CA GLN A 455 -4.90 -12.27 -39.14
C GLN A 455 -4.61 -10.96 -38.39
N GLN A 456 -5.48 -10.54 -37.47
CA GLN A 456 -5.25 -9.36 -36.63
C GLN A 456 -4.07 -9.58 -35.68
N LEU A 457 -4.01 -10.75 -35.01
CA LEU A 457 -2.90 -11.13 -34.14
C LEU A 457 -1.55 -11.04 -34.87
N ALA A 458 -1.49 -11.53 -36.12
CA ALA A 458 -0.25 -11.54 -36.91
C ALA A 458 0.32 -10.15 -37.23
N GLN A 459 -0.47 -9.08 -37.07
CA GLN A 459 0.01 -7.70 -37.24
C GLN A 459 0.72 -7.15 -35.99
N VAL A 460 0.53 -7.80 -34.83
CA VAL A 460 1.10 -7.32 -33.56
C VAL A 460 2.62 -7.51 -33.57
N PRO A 461 3.41 -6.44 -33.36
CA PRO A 461 4.88 -6.51 -33.43
C PRO A 461 5.47 -7.56 -32.50
N SER A 462 5.04 -7.57 -31.23
CA SER A 462 5.57 -8.43 -30.17
C SER A 462 5.05 -9.87 -30.21
N LEU A 463 4.15 -10.22 -31.15
CA LEU A 463 3.70 -11.61 -31.30
C LEU A 463 4.82 -12.50 -31.85
N VAL A 464 5.09 -13.61 -31.17
CA VAL A 464 6.09 -14.61 -31.57
C VAL A 464 5.44 -15.78 -32.31
N LYS A 465 4.34 -16.32 -31.78
CA LYS A 465 3.70 -17.54 -32.28
C LYS A 465 2.21 -17.55 -31.96
N VAL A 466 1.41 -18.15 -32.84
CA VAL A 466 -0.01 -18.45 -32.59
C VAL A 466 -0.19 -19.95 -32.39
N VAL A 467 -0.83 -20.34 -31.29
CA VAL A 467 -1.25 -21.70 -30.98
C VAL A 467 -2.77 -21.77 -31.03
N VAL A 468 -3.31 -22.49 -31.99
CA VAL A 468 -4.75 -22.74 -32.10
C VAL A 468 -5.08 -24.06 -31.44
N VAL A 469 -5.89 -24.01 -30.38
CA VAL A 469 -6.40 -25.17 -29.66
C VAL A 469 -7.72 -25.57 -30.30
N TRP A 470 -7.67 -26.63 -31.10
CA TRP A 470 -8.80 -27.13 -31.86
C TRP A 470 -9.66 -28.04 -31.00
N ASN A 471 -10.82 -27.51 -30.56
CA ASN A 471 -11.68 -28.17 -29.57
C ASN A 471 -12.80 -29.02 -30.18
N ASN A 472 -12.89 -29.12 -31.50
CA ASN A 472 -13.92 -29.90 -32.19
C ASN A 472 -13.41 -31.33 -32.50
N GLN A 473 -13.96 -32.34 -31.84
CA GLN A 473 -13.57 -33.74 -32.08
C GLN A 473 -14.24 -34.33 -33.33
N ARG A 474 -15.42 -33.80 -33.72
CA ARG A 474 -16.23 -34.29 -34.85
C ARG A 474 -15.69 -33.81 -36.20
N LYS A 475 -15.11 -32.61 -36.25
CA LYS A 475 -14.52 -32.02 -37.46
C LYS A 475 -13.00 -31.95 -37.32
N SER A 476 -12.27 -32.43 -38.32
CA SER A 476 -10.82 -32.25 -38.38
C SER A 476 -10.46 -30.78 -38.69
N PRO A 477 -9.30 -30.28 -38.23
CA PRO A 477 -8.80 -28.98 -38.65
C PRO A 477 -8.68 -28.92 -40.19
N PRO A 478 -8.91 -27.74 -40.79
CA PRO A 478 -8.79 -27.59 -42.24
C PRO A 478 -7.33 -27.81 -42.69
N PRO A 479 -7.12 -28.23 -43.95
CA PRO A 479 -5.77 -28.45 -44.50
C PRO A 479 -4.96 -27.16 -44.48
N ALA A 480 -3.62 -27.27 -44.38
CA ALA A 480 -2.72 -26.12 -44.25
C ALA A 480 -2.92 -25.03 -45.33
N SER A 481 -3.35 -25.41 -46.54
CA SER A 481 -3.63 -24.50 -47.65
C SER A 481 -4.83 -23.57 -47.43
N ALA A 482 -5.77 -23.96 -46.56
CA ALA A 482 -6.97 -23.18 -46.26
C ALA A 482 -6.74 -22.11 -45.17
N TRP A 483 -5.62 -22.18 -44.46
CA TRP A 483 -5.27 -21.19 -43.44
C TRP A 483 -4.75 -19.90 -44.10
N PRO A 484 -5.00 -18.72 -43.49
CA PRO A 484 -4.45 -17.46 -44.00
C PRO A 484 -2.93 -17.49 -43.98
N LYS A 485 -2.30 -16.83 -44.96
CA LYS A 485 -0.84 -16.65 -44.99
C LYS A 485 -0.46 -15.64 -43.90
N LEU A 486 0.26 -16.09 -42.89
CA LEU A 486 0.67 -15.27 -41.74
C LEU A 486 2.18 -14.99 -41.80
N SER A 487 2.58 -13.82 -41.30
CA SER A 487 3.98 -13.44 -41.09
C SER A 487 4.61 -14.16 -39.89
N LYS A 488 3.79 -14.69 -38.98
CA LYS A 488 4.21 -15.35 -37.74
C LYS A 488 3.87 -16.86 -37.79
N PRO A 489 4.67 -17.73 -37.14
CA PRO A 489 4.40 -19.16 -37.06
C PRO A 489 3.05 -19.49 -36.41
N LEU A 490 2.36 -20.48 -36.97
CA LEU A 490 1.06 -20.99 -36.52
C LEU A 490 1.16 -22.49 -36.22
N LYS A 491 0.69 -22.90 -35.05
CA LYS A 491 0.57 -24.31 -34.65
C LYS A 491 -0.87 -24.65 -34.31
N VAL A 492 -1.38 -25.74 -34.86
CA VAL A 492 -2.72 -26.26 -34.55
C VAL A 492 -2.58 -27.52 -33.69
N ILE A 493 -3.23 -27.52 -32.52
CA ILE A 493 -3.22 -28.63 -31.57
C ILE A 493 -4.64 -29.18 -31.45
N ARG A 494 -4.83 -30.44 -31.82
CA ARG A 494 -6.13 -31.12 -31.70
C ARG A 494 -6.29 -31.71 -30.31
N THR A 495 -7.35 -31.31 -29.59
CA THR A 495 -7.64 -31.83 -28.26
C THR A 495 -8.44 -33.13 -28.33
N LYS A 496 -8.31 -33.95 -27.27
CA LYS A 496 -9.03 -35.24 -27.17
C LYS A 496 -10.51 -35.07 -26.83
N ALA A 497 -10.89 -33.98 -26.18
CA ALA A 497 -12.25 -33.69 -25.73
C ALA A 497 -12.50 -32.18 -25.76
N ASN A 498 -13.76 -31.79 -25.96
CA ASN A 498 -14.21 -30.40 -25.93
C ASN A 498 -14.26 -29.90 -24.48
N LYS A 499 -13.22 -29.18 -24.04
CA LYS A 499 -13.13 -28.57 -22.71
C LYS A 499 -12.63 -27.13 -22.81
N LEU A 500 -13.19 -26.21 -22.03
CA LEU A 500 -12.74 -24.81 -22.02
C LEU A 500 -11.34 -24.65 -21.40
N SER A 501 -11.03 -25.47 -20.40
CA SER A 501 -9.73 -25.50 -19.71
C SER A 501 -8.55 -25.88 -20.61
N ASN A 502 -8.80 -26.49 -21.78
CA ASN A 502 -7.76 -26.85 -22.75
C ASN A 502 -6.91 -25.65 -23.22
N ARG A 503 -7.43 -24.43 -23.12
CA ARG A 503 -6.68 -23.20 -23.46
C ARG A 503 -5.55 -22.89 -22.47
N PHE A 504 -5.63 -23.42 -21.24
CA PHE A 504 -4.66 -23.18 -20.18
C PHE A 504 -3.64 -24.31 -20.06
N TYR A 505 -3.74 -25.36 -20.89
CA TYR A 505 -2.82 -26.49 -20.80
C TYR A 505 -1.40 -26.03 -21.19
N PRO A 506 -0.35 -26.42 -20.44
CA PRO A 506 1.02 -25.99 -20.72
C PRO A 506 1.61 -26.74 -21.92
N TYR A 507 1.17 -26.38 -23.14
CA TYR A 507 1.67 -26.95 -24.38
C TYR A 507 3.14 -26.63 -24.59
N LYS A 508 3.91 -27.61 -25.06
CA LYS A 508 5.35 -27.45 -25.36
C LYS A 508 5.64 -26.37 -26.40
N ASP A 509 4.67 -26.07 -27.26
CA ASP A 509 4.78 -25.03 -28.29
C ASP A 509 4.73 -23.59 -27.71
N ILE A 510 4.33 -23.42 -26.45
CA ILE A 510 4.32 -22.13 -25.73
C ILE A 510 5.70 -21.91 -25.10
N GLU A 511 6.55 -21.18 -25.82
CA GLU A 511 7.95 -20.95 -25.43
C GLU A 511 8.12 -19.64 -24.64
N THR A 512 7.31 -18.63 -24.95
CA THR A 512 7.34 -17.28 -24.33
C THR A 512 6.80 -17.29 -22.91
N GLU A 513 7.28 -16.37 -22.07
CA GLU A 513 6.77 -16.20 -20.70
C GLU A 513 5.37 -15.59 -20.67
N ALA A 514 5.10 -14.63 -21.56
CA ALA A 514 3.78 -14.06 -21.76
C ALA A 514 2.90 -14.97 -22.62
N VAL A 515 1.67 -15.21 -22.17
CA VAL A 515 0.63 -15.89 -22.93
C VAL A 515 -0.56 -14.96 -23.09
N LEU A 516 -0.97 -14.68 -24.33
CA LEU A 516 -2.25 -14.04 -24.61
C LEU A 516 -3.30 -15.13 -24.83
N ALA A 517 -4.23 -15.31 -23.90
CA ALA A 517 -5.45 -16.08 -24.20
C ALA A 517 -6.49 -15.16 -24.84
N ILE A 518 -7.03 -15.61 -25.96
CA ILE A 518 -8.04 -14.86 -26.71
C ILE A 518 -9.10 -15.80 -27.30
N ASP A 519 -10.37 -15.40 -27.22
CA ASP A 519 -11.49 -16.13 -27.83
C ASP A 519 -11.52 -15.97 -29.35
N ASP A 520 -12.07 -16.95 -30.06
CA ASP A 520 -12.09 -17.01 -31.52
C ASP A 520 -13.07 -16.03 -32.20
N ASP A 521 -13.76 -15.20 -31.41
CA ASP A 521 -14.73 -14.18 -31.86
C ASP A 521 -14.35 -12.74 -31.44
N ILE A 522 -13.18 -12.53 -30.85
CA ILE A 522 -12.70 -11.20 -30.44
C ILE A 522 -12.06 -10.45 -31.62
N LEU A 523 -12.93 -9.84 -32.43
CA LEU A 523 -12.53 -9.09 -33.64
C LEU A 523 -12.31 -7.58 -33.41
N MET A 524 -12.60 -7.08 -32.21
CA MET A 524 -12.64 -5.63 -31.95
C MET A 524 -11.34 -5.04 -31.41
N LEU A 525 -10.38 -5.89 -31.03
CA LEU A 525 -9.08 -5.42 -30.52
C LEU A 525 -8.18 -5.05 -31.69
N THR A 526 -7.65 -3.84 -31.64
CA THR A 526 -6.65 -3.39 -32.62
C THR A 526 -5.27 -3.95 -32.30
N SER A 527 -4.38 -3.94 -33.28
CA SER A 527 -2.97 -4.31 -33.06
C SER A 527 -2.31 -3.44 -31.98
N ASP A 528 -2.63 -2.14 -31.94
CA ASP A 528 -2.12 -1.20 -30.93
C ASP A 528 -2.62 -1.55 -29.52
N GLU A 529 -3.88 -1.95 -29.39
CA GLU A 529 -4.45 -2.35 -28.10
C GLU A 529 -3.81 -3.63 -27.56
N LEU A 530 -3.55 -4.60 -28.43
CA LEU A 530 -2.86 -5.84 -28.06
C LEU A 530 -1.39 -5.60 -27.69
N GLU A 531 -0.69 -4.76 -28.46
CA GLU A 531 0.69 -4.38 -28.17
C GLU A 531 0.76 -3.60 -26.84
N PHE A 532 -0.17 -2.67 -26.60
CA PHE A 532 -0.26 -1.95 -25.34
C PHE A 532 -0.55 -2.89 -24.16
N GLY A 533 -1.49 -3.83 -24.32
CA GLY A 533 -1.79 -4.83 -23.29
C GLY A 533 -0.56 -5.68 -22.94
N PHE A 534 0.27 -6.02 -23.93
CA PHE A 534 1.55 -6.69 -23.69
C PHE A 534 2.54 -5.79 -22.94
N GLU A 535 2.68 -4.52 -23.31
CA GLU A 535 3.56 -3.58 -22.61
C GLU A 535 3.13 -3.38 -21.14
N VAL A 536 1.82 -3.32 -20.86
CA VAL A 536 1.31 -3.27 -19.48
C VAL A 536 1.60 -4.59 -18.75
N TRP A 537 1.39 -5.74 -19.39
CA TRP A 537 1.74 -7.03 -18.78
C TRP A 537 3.22 -7.11 -18.42
N ARG A 538 4.10 -6.48 -19.22
CA ARG A 538 5.52 -6.44 -18.88
C ARG A 538 5.82 -5.68 -17.60
N GLU A 539 5.01 -4.69 -17.23
CA GLU A 539 5.14 -3.95 -15.96
C GLU A 539 4.48 -4.68 -14.78
N PHE A 540 3.56 -5.62 -15.07
CA PHE A 540 2.86 -6.43 -14.06
C PHE A 540 2.84 -7.92 -14.43
N PRO A 541 4.01 -8.56 -14.61
CA PRO A 541 4.10 -9.91 -15.18
C PRO A 541 3.55 -10.99 -14.26
N ASP A 542 3.45 -10.71 -12.96
CA ASP A 542 2.81 -11.57 -11.96
C ASP A 542 1.29 -11.53 -12.01
N ARG A 543 0.64 -10.58 -12.71
CA ARG A 543 -0.81 -10.42 -12.70
C ARG A 543 -1.46 -10.82 -14.03
N ILE A 544 -2.77 -11.05 -13.99
CA ILE A 544 -3.59 -11.14 -15.21
C ILE A 544 -3.83 -9.71 -15.69
N VAL A 545 -3.45 -9.43 -16.93
CA VAL A 545 -3.58 -8.11 -17.56
C VAL A 545 -4.47 -8.24 -18.79
N GLY A 546 -5.58 -7.52 -18.86
CA GLY A 546 -6.49 -7.68 -20.00
C GLY A 546 -7.63 -6.68 -20.05
N PHE A 547 -8.56 -6.93 -20.96
CA PHE A 547 -9.54 -5.91 -21.36
C PHE A 547 -10.93 -6.10 -20.74
N PRO A 548 -11.57 -7.29 -20.81
CA PRO A 548 -12.90 -7.47 -20.24
C PRO A 548 -12.79 -7.66 -18.72
N SER A 549 -13.26 -6.68 -17.94
CA SER A 549 -13.22 -6.71 -16.48
C SER A 549 -14.57 -7.09 -15.86
N ARG A 550 -14.54 -7.75 -14.69
CA ARG A 550 -15.71 -8.14 -13.89
C ARG A 550 -15.43 -7.96 -12.39
N VAL A 551 -16.47 -8.01 -11.57
CA VAL A 551 -16.35 -7.85 -10.13
C VAL A 551 -17.14 -8.91 -9.38
N HIS A 552 -16.65 -9.33 -8.21
CA HIS A 552 -17.40 -10.10 -7.24
C HIS A 552 -17.94 -9.14 -6.17
N LEU A 553 -19.20 -9.28 -5.80
CA LEU A 553 -19.84 -8.46 -4.78
C LEU A 553 -20.37 -9.36 -3.67
N TRP A 554 -20.28 -8.91 -2.42
CA TRP A 554 -20.95 -9.60 -1.32
C TRP A 554 -22.40 -9.14 -1.24
N ASP A 555 -23.33 -10.07 -1.32
CA ASP A 555 -24.75 -9.78 -1.09
C ASP A 555 -25.10 -10.03 0.39
N ASN A 556 -25.32 -8.94 1.12
CA ASN A 556 -25.69 -8.98 2.53
C ASN A 556 -27.02 -9.69 2.80
N THR A 557 -27.95 -9.72 1.82
CA THR A 557 -29.26 -10.34 2.02
C THR A 557 -29.20 -11.86 1.92
N THR A 558 -28.44 -12.37 0.95
CA THR A 558 -28.28 -13.82 0.73
C THR A 558 -27.08 -14.40 1.47
N SER A 559 -26.18 -13.57 1.98
CA SER A 559 -24.89 -13.98 2.55
C SER A 559 -24.07 -14.85 1.58
N LEU A 560 -24.14 -14.51 0.29
CA LEU A 560 -23.44 -15.18 -0.80
C LEU A 560 -22.72 -14.17 -1.68
N TRP A 561 -21.68 -14.63 -2.36
CA TRP A 561 -20.99 -13.84 -3.37
C TRP A 561 -21.80 -13.81 -4.66
N LYS A 562 -21.93 -12.62 -5.26
CA LYS A 562 -22.56 -12.40 -6.55
C LYS A 562 -21.49 -12.08 -7.59
N TYR A 563 -21.55 -12.75 -8.73
CA TYR A 563 -20.79 -12.34 -9.91
C TYR A 563 -21.53 -11.20 -10.59
N GLU A 564 -20.87 -10.05 -10.74
CA GLU A 564 -21.46 -8.87 -11.35
C GLU A 564 -20.73 -8.48 -12.65
N SER A 565 -21.55 -8.17 -13.64
CA SER A 565 -21.15 -7.72 -14.97
C SER A 565 -21.41 -6.23 -15.19
N GLU A 566 -22.19 -5.61 -14.29
CA GLU A 566 -22.43 -4.17 -14.28
C GLU A 566 -21.17 -3.34 -13.98
N TRP A 567 -21.26 -2.07 -14.36
CA TRP A 567 -20.13 -1.17 -14.61
C TRP A 567 -19.67 -0.43 -13.37
N THR A 568 -19.07 -1.15 -12.42
CA THR A 568 -18.38 -0.53 -11.29
C THR A 568 -16.99 -0.03 -11.71
N ASN A 569 -16.48 1.00 -11.04
CA ASN A 569 -15.07 1.39 -11.15
C ASN A 569 -14.16 0.31 -10.57
N ASP A 570 -14.68 -0.43 -9.60
CA ASP A 570 -14.12 -1.62 -9.02
C ASP A 570 -14.07 -2.80 -9.99
N ILE A 571 -12.92 -3.46 -10.04
CA ILE A 571 -12.72 -4.74 -10.72
C ILE A 571 -12.04 -5.72 -9.78
N SER A 572 -12.30 -7.01 -9.94
CA SER A 572 -11.55 -8.06 -9.24
C SER A 572 -11.22 -9.25 -10.12
N MET A 573 -11.71 -9.26 -11.36
CA MET A 573 -11.44 -10.29 -12.35
C MET A 573 -11.23 -9.67 -13.72
N VAL A 574 -10.31 -10.26 -14.49
CA VAL A 574 -10.15 -10.02 -15.93
C VAL A 574 -10.41 -11.32 -16.67
N LEU A 575 -11.33 -11.29 -17.63
CA LEU A 575 -11.73 -12.50 -18.35
C LEU A 575 -10.63 -12.91 -19.33
N THR A 576 -10.23 -14.17 -19.27
CA THR A 576 -9.15 -14.75 -20.08
C THR A 576 -9.50 -14.91 -21.57
N GLY A 577 -10.71 -14.51 -21.97
CA GLY A 577 -11.10 -14.41 -23.38
C GLY A 577 -10.40 -13.27 -24.13
N ALA A 578 -9.74 -12.35 -23.42
CA ALA A 578 -8.78 -11.40 -23.98
C ALA A 578 -7.86 -10.89 -22.87
N ALA A 579 -6.88 -11.70 -22.47
CA ALA A 579 -5.95 -11.35 -21.40
C ALA A 579 -4.56 -11.99 -21.54
N PHE A 580 -3.56 -11.25 -21.09
CA PHE A 580 -2.19 -11.68 -20.87
C PHE A 580 -2.01 -12.23 -19.47
N TYR A 581 -1.28 -13.32 -19.35
CA TYR A 581 -0.83 -13.89 -18.08
C TYR A 581 0.50 -14.63 -18.28
N HIS A 582 1.20 -14.87 -17.17
CA HIS A 582 2.47 -15.61 -17.21
C HIS A 582 2.23 -17.11 -17.42
N LYS A 583 3.01 -17.75 -18.31
CA LYS A 583 2.90 -19.20 -18.64
C LYS A 583 2.95 -20.12 -17.41
N HIS A 584 3.57 -19.66 -16.32
CA HIS A 584 3.60 -20.39 -15.06
C HIS A 584 2.19 -20.71 -14.56
N TYR A 585 1.23 -19.82 -14.73
CA TYR A 585 -0.15 -20.05 -14.31
C TYR A 585 -0.85 -21.17 -15.08
N SER A 586 -0.41 -21.48 -16.31
CA SER A 586 -0.84 -22.69 -17.02
C SER A 586 -0.41 -23.98 -16.29
N HIS A 587 0.80 -24.00 -15.74
CA HIS A 587 1.27 -25.13 -14.94
C HIS A 587 0.51 -25.21 -13.61
N GLU A 588 0.41 -24.10 -12.89
CA GLU A 588 -0.30 -24.03 -11.61
C GLU A 588 -1.79 -24.41 -11.75
N TYR A 589 -2.43 -24.06 -12.86
CA TYR A 589 -3.80 -24.45 -13.16
C TYR A 589 -3.97 -25.97 -13.25
N PHE A 590 -2.99 -26.69 -13.80
CA PHE A 590 -3.06 -28.15 -13.94
C PHE A 590 -2.38 -28.93 -12.80
N ASP A 591 -1.48 -28.30 -12.06
CA ASP A 591 -0.69 -28.98 -11.03
C ASP A 591 -1.23 -28.72 -9.62
N ARG A 592 -1.70 -27.49 -9.33
CA ARG A 592 -2.09 -27.07 -7.96
C ARG A 592 -3.56 -26.72 -7.80
N LEU A 593 -4.29 -26.35 -8.85
CA LEU A 593 -5.71 -26.05 -8.74
C LEU A 593 -6.48 -27.28 -8.21
N PRO A 594 -7.30 -27.14 -7.14
CA PRO A 594 -8.04 -28.26 -6.58
C PRO A 594 -8.80 -29.04 -7.65
N ALA A 595 -8.71 -30.37 -7.60
CA ALA A 595 -9.34 -31.25 -8.59
C ALA A 595 -10.86 -31.03 -8.70
N ASP A 596 -11.49 -30.63 -7.60
CA ASP A 596 -12.94 -30.34 -7.53
C ASP A 596 -13.30 -29.11 -8.36
N ILE A 597 -12.47 -28.05 -8.32
CA ILE A 597 -12.66 -26.84 -9.13
C ILE A 597 -12.50 -27.16 -10.61
N ARG A 598 -11.46 -27.93 -10.97
CA ARG A 598 -11.23 -28.30 -12.37
C ARG A 598 -12.34 -29.16 -12.94
N ARG A 599 -12.81 -30.16 -12.18
CA ARG A 599 -13.95 -30.99 -12.57
C ARG A 599 -15.21 -30.15 -12.73
N TRP A 600 -15.47 -29.23 -11.80
CA TRP A 600 -16.60 -28.30 -11.88
C TRP A 600 -16.59 -27.47 -13.17
N VAL A 601 -15.43 -26.90 -13.53
CA VAL A 601 -15.26 -26.12 -14.76
C VAL A 601 -15.48 -26.99 -16.00
N ASP A 602 -14.89 -28.18 -16.04
CA ASP A 602 -14.98 -29.10 -17.18
C ASP A 602 -16.40 -29.65 -17.38
N ASP A 603 -17.09 -30.01 -16.29
CA ASP A 603 -18.43 -30.61 -16.33
C ASP A 603 -19.51 -29.58 -16.73
N ARG A 604 -19.34 -28.32 -16.30
CA ARG A 604 -20.29 -27.25 -16.59
C ARG A 604 -19.95 -26.41 -17.82
N MET A 605 -18.77 -26.62 -18.41
CA MET A 605 -18.28 -25.85 -19.57
C MET A 605 -18.39 -24.33 -19.33
N ASN A 606 -17.97 -23.87 -18.15
CA ASN A 606 -18.04 -22.46 -17.74
C ASN A 606 -17.04 -22.18 -16.60
N CYS A 607 -16.82 -20.90 -16.29
CA CYS A 607 -16.06 -20.42 -15.12
C CYS A 607 -14.55 -20.77 -15.12
N GLU A 608 -13.98 -21.14 -16.26
CA GLU A 608 -12.55 -21.38 -16.40
C GLU A 608 -11.73 -20.11 -16.18
N ASP A 609 -12.28 -18.97 -16.62
CA ASP A 609 -11.75 -17.62 -16.43
C ASP A 609 -11.77 -17.21 -14.95
N ILE A 610 -12.89 -17.45 -14.25
CA ILE A 610 -13.03 -17.22 -12.81
C ILE A 610 -12.03 -18.09 -12.05
N ALA A 611 -11.91 -19.38 -12.39
CA ALA A 611 -10.96 -20.28 -11.76
C ALA A 611 -9.50 -19.80 -11.93
N MET A 612 -9.15 -19.28 -13.11
CA MET A 612 -7.83 -18.70 -13.35
C MET A 612 -7.59 -17.44 -12.50
N ASN A 613 -8.58 -16.54 -12.38
CA ASN A 613 -8.47 -15.36 -11.53
C ASN A 613 -8.32 -15.73 -10.04
N PHE A 614 -9.10 -16.71 -9.56
CA PHE A 614 -8.96 -17.23 -8.20
C PHE A 614 -7.57 -17.80 -7.94
N LEU A 615 -7.04 -18.59 -8.87
CA LEU A 615 -5.70 -19.16 -8.78
C LEU A 615 -4.63 -18.07 -8.68
N VAL A 616 -4.63 -17.11 -9.60
CA VAL A 616 -3.64 -16.04 -9.64
C VAL A 616 -3.75 -15.14 -8.40
N ALA A 617 -4.96 -14.75 -8.01
CA ALA A 617 -5.18 -13.92 -6.82
C ALA A 617 -4.75 -14.65 -5.53
N ASN A 618 -4.98 -15.97 -5.45
CA ASN A 618 -4.54 -16.77 -4.30
C ASN A 618 -3.02 -16.95 -4.24
N ILE A 619 -2.34 -17.08 -5.38
CA ILE A 619 -0.87 -17.21 -5.43
C ILE A 619 -0.18 -15.88 -5.14
N THR A 620 -0.69 -14.79 -5.72
CA THR A 620 -0.02 -13.47 -5.67
C THR A 620 -0.49 -12.59 -4.53
N GLY A 621 -1.71 -12.81 -4.04
CA GLY A 621 -2.39 -11.87 -3.15
C GLY A 621 -2.87 -10.58 -3.84
N LYS A 622 -2.73 -10.46 -5.18
CA LYS A 622 -2.93 -9.22 -5.93
C LYS A 622 -4.17 -9.24 -6.83
N ALA A 623 -4.74 -8.07 -7.07
CA ALA A 623 -5.83 -7.87 -8.03
C ALA A 623 -5.31 -7.82 -9.48
N PRO A 624 -6.13 -8.20 -10.49
CA PRO A 624 -5.74 -8.12 -11.90
C PRO A 624 -5.67 -6.67 -12.40
N ILE A 625 -5.04 -6.46 -13.56
CA ILE A 625 -4.91 -5.14 -14.20
C ILE A 625 -5.83 -5.03 -15.41
N LYS A 626 -6.70 -4.02 -15.41
CA LYS A 626 -7.50 -3.66 -16.58
C LYS A 626 -6.74 -2.73 -17.51
N VAL A 627 -6.86 -3.00 -18.79
CA VAL A 627 -6.27 -2.19 -19.86
C VAL A 627 -7.38 -1.58 -20.72
N ALA A 628 -7.19 -0.31 -21.09
CA ALA A 628 -8.05 0.43 -22.02
C ALA A 628 -9.49 0.68 -21.50
N PRO A 629 -10.18 1.71 -22.03
CA PRO A 629 -11.54 2.04 -21.61
C PRO A 629 -12.60 1.07 -22.14
N ARG A 630 -12.25 0.15 -23.05
CA ARG A 630 -13.22 -0.69 -23.77
C ARG A 630 -14.02 -1.54 -22.79
N LYS A 631 -15.33 -1.30 -22.81
CA LYS A 631 -16.27 -1.87 -21.84
C LYS A 631 -16.86 -3.21 -22.32
N LYS A 632 -17.00 -3.43 -23.63
CA LYS A 632 -17.52 -4.68 -24.23
C LYS A 632 -16.78 -5.05 -25.51
N PHE A 633 -16.67 -6.36 -25.73
CA PHE A 633 -16.42 -6.97 -27.02
C PHE A 633 -17.77 -7.46 -27.55
N LYS A 634 -18.32 -6.79 -28.57
CA LYS A 634 -19.50 -7.30 -29.28
C LYS A 634 -19.00 -8.14 -30.46
N CYS A 635 -19.47 -9.37 -30.60
CA CYS A 635 -19.26 -10.13 -31.81
C CYS A 635 -20.39 -9.81 -32.81
N PRO A 636 -20.13 -9.13 -33.94
CA PRO A 636 -21.17 -8.78 -34.91
C PRO A 636 -21.77 -10.00 -35.62
N GLU A 637 -20.97 -11.06 -35.79
CA GLU A 637 -21.36 -12.30 -36.48
C GLU A 637 -22.11 -13.30 -35.58
N CYS A 638 -22.03 -13.12 -34.26
CA CYS A 638 -22.61 -14.02 -33.27
C CYS A 638 -24.06 -13.66 -32.89
N ALA A 639 -24.62 -12.56 -33.41
CA ALA A 639 -25.98 -12.14 -33.10
C ALA A 639 -27.09 -13.12 -33.58
N ARG A 640 -26.74 -14.15 -34.37
CA ARG A 640 -27.66 -15.18 -34.86
C ARG A 640 -27.55 -16.55 -34.18
N LEU A 641 -26.61 -16.74 -33.24
CA LEU A 641 -26.41 -17.98 -32.49
C LEU A 641 -26.38 -17.63 -30.99
N ASP A 642 -27.25 -18.27 -30.21
CA ASP A 642 -27.47 -18.04 -28.77
C ASP A 642 -26.21 -17.58 -28.01
N ASN A 643 -26.16 -16.29 -27.70
CA ASN A 643 -25.08 -15.71 -26.89
C ASN A 643 -25.22 -16.21 -25.45
N LEU A 644 -24.38 -17.18 -25.07
CA LEU A 644 -24.25 -17.69 -23.69
C LEU A 644 -24.18 -16.57 -22.63
N SER A 645 -23.60 -15.41 -22.97
CA SER A 645 -23.43 -14.28 -22.05
C SER A 645 -24.69 -13.45 -21.76
N ASN A 646 -25.76 -13.59 -22.55
CA ASN A 646 -27.00 -12.81 -22.38
C ASN A 646 -28.10 -13.58 -21.62
N ASP A 647 -27.81 -14.81 -21.19
CA ASP A 647 -28.75 -15.64 -20.44
C ASP A 647 -28.65 -15.33 -18.92
N LEU A 648 -29.78 -15.05 -18.28
CA LEU A 648 -29.88 -14.89 -16.83
C LEU A 648 -29.38 -16.14 -16.10
N GLN A 649 -29.55 -17.33 -16.69
CA GLN A 649 -29.03 -18.58 -16.15
C GLN A 649 -27.49 -18.62 -16.16
N HIS A 650 -26.85 -17.98 -17.15
CA HIS A 650 -25.39 -17.93 -17.23
C HIS A 650 -24.77 -17.06 -16.13
N MET A 651 -25.39 -15.93 -15.79
CA MET A 651 -24.92 -15.07 -14.69
C MET A 651 -25.13 -15.73 -13.32
N ALA A 652 -26.25 -16.43 -13.15
CA ALA A 652 -26.50 -17.22 -11.94
C ALA A 652 -25.48 -18.36 -11.78
N ALA A 653 -25.17 -19.07 -12.87
CA ALA A 653 -24.15 -20.12 -12.88
C ALA A 653 -22.76 -19.58 -12.53
N ARG A 654 -22.40 -18.38 -13.03
CA ARG A 654 -21.13 -17.74 -12.66
C ARG A 654 -21.08 -17.31 -11.19
N SER A 655 -22.19 -16.82 -10.64
CA SER A 655 -22.29 -16.54 -9.19
C SER A 655 -22.13 -17.81 -8.35
N GLU A 656 -22.71 -18.94 -8.80
CA GLU A 656 -22.52 -20.25 -8.17
C GLU A 656 -21.03 -20.65 -8.16
N CYS A 657 -20.32 -20.47 -9.29
CA CYS A 657 -18.88 -20.74 -9.37
C CYS A 657 -18.07 -19.94 -8.36
N VAL A 658 -18.32 -18.63 -8.21
CA VAL A 658 -17.61 -17.78 -7.24
C VAL A 658 -17.75 -18.32 -5.81
N ASN A 659 -18.96 -18.72 -5.41
CA ASN A 659 -19.21 -19.27 -4.07
C ASN A 659 -18.53 -20.63 -3.86
N VAL A 660 -18.63 -21.53 -4.85
CA VAL A 660 -18.01 -22.86 -4.77
C VAL A 660 -16.50 -22.74 -4.70
N PHE A 661 -15.90 -21.86 -5.49
CA PHE A 661 -14.45 -21.66 -5.50
C PHE A 661 -13.99 -21.00 -4.20
N ALA A 662 -14.70 -19.98 -3.69
CA ALA A 662 -14.38 -19.37 -2.40
C ALA A 662 -14.38 -20.39 -1.26
N LYS A 663 -15.36 -21.31 -1.26
CA LYS A 663 -15.39 -22.42 -0.30
C LYS A 663 -14.20 -23.37 -0.46
N ALA A 664 -13.85 -23.72 -1.69
CA ALA A 664 -12.73 -24.62 -1.98
C ALA A 664 -11.36 -24.03 -1.62
N PHE A 665 -11.19 -22.71 -1.75
CA PHE A 665 -9.98 -21.99 -1.33
C PHE A 665 -9.97 -21.61 0.17
N GLY A 666 -11.05 -21.87 0.91
CA GLY A 666 -11.16 -21.54 2.34
C GLY A 666 -11.43 -20.06 2.64
N GLY A 667 -11.76 -19.25 1.62
CA GLY A 667 -12.01 -17.81 1.71
C GLY A 667 -12.12 -17.19 0.33
N MET A 668 -12.37 -15.87 0.27
CA MET A 668 -12.38 -15.13 -1.00
C MET A 668 -10.97 -14.63 -1.33
N PRO A 669 -10.26 -15.22 -2.31
CA PRO A 669 -8.92 -14.75 -2.68
C PRO A 669 -8.96 -13.51 -3.59
N LEU A 670 -10.06 -13.28 -4.31
CA LEU A 670 -10.17 -12.16 -5.23
C LEU A 670 -10.05 -10.82 -4.49
N LYS A 671 -9.25 -9.91 -5.03
CA LYS A 671 -9.08 -8.55 -4.51
C LYS A 671 -9.71 -7.55 -5.46
N THR A 672 -10.44 -6.59 -4.90
CA THR A 672 -11.03 -5.50 -5.65
C THR A 672 -10.02 -4.35 -5.81
N VAL A 673 -9.98 -3.74 -7.00
CA VAL A 673 -9.09 -2.63 -7.32
C VAL A 673 -9.79 -1.64 -8.26
N GLU A 674 -9.49 -0.35 -8.09
CA GLU A 674 -9.91 0.73 -8.99
C GLU A 674 -8.74 1.22 -9.87
N PHE A 675 -7.99 0.27 -10.44
CA PHE A 675 -6.82 0.58 -11.27
C PHE A 675 -7.05 0.19 -12.73
N ARG A 676 -6.76 1.13 -13.63
CA ARG A 676 -6.74 0.93 -15.08
C ARG A 676 -5.47 1.52 -15.66
N ALA A 677 -4.79 0.73 -16.49
CA ALA A 677 -3.66 1.20 -17.28
C ALA A 677 -4.16 1.81 -18.60
N ASP A 678 -3.76 3.05 -18.85
CA ASP A 678 -3.95 3.76 -20.12
C ASP A 678 -2.59 4.31 -20.61
N PRO A 679 -2.39 4.49 -21.92
CA PRO A 679 -1.16 5.10 -22.44
C PRO A 679 -0.97 6.55 -21.94
N VAL A 680 0.27 7.00 -21.90
CA VAL A 680 0.58 8.43 -21.67
C VAL A 680 -0.06 9.27 -22.78
N LEU A 681 -0.70 10.39 -22.40
CA LEU A 681 -1.52 11.26 -23.28
C LEU A 681 -2.82 10.62 -23.79
N PHE A 682 -3.34 9.60 -23.11
CA PHE A 682 -4.64 9.03 -23.43
C PHE A 682 -5.75 10.08 -23.31
N LYS A 683 -6.51 10.29 -24.40
CA LYS A 683 -7.52 11.35 -24.60
C LYS A 683 -7.00 12.80 -24.66
N ASP A 684 -5.71 13.02 -24.54
CA ASP A 684 -5.16 14.36 -24.71
C ASP A 684 -5.23 14.80 -26.18
N ASN A 685 -5.49 16.10 -26.37
CA ASN A 685 -5.53 16.74 -27.68
C ASN A 685 -4.10 16.94 -28.21
N PHE A 686 -3.51 15.85 -28.67
CA PHE A 686 -2.12 15.77 -29.13
C PHE A 686 -2.04 15.16 -30.53
N PRO A 687 -1.13 15.60 -31.42
CA PRO A 687 -1.03 15.08 -32.78
C PRO A 687 -0.85 13.56 -32.82
N GLU A 688 -1.68 12.86 -33.61
CA GLU A 688 -1.68 11.38 -33.69
C GLU A 688 -0.30 10.80 -34.04
N LYS A 689 0.47 11.48 -34.90
CA LYS A 689 1.83 11.07 -35.30
C LYS A 689 2.82 10.96 -34.14
N LEU A 690 2.53 11.63 -33.02
CA LEU A 690 3.37 11.62 -31.82
C LEU A 690 2.83 10.65 -30.75
N LYS A 691 1.62 10.12 -30.93
CA LYS A 691 1.06 9.09 -30.04
C LYS A 691 1.64 7.74 -30.43
N ARG A 692 2.25 7.04 -29.46
CA ARG A 692 2.81 5.69 -29.67
C ARG A 692 1.74 4.64 -30.02
N PHE A 693 0.52 4.81 -29.49
CA PHE A 693 -0.64 3.94 -29.75
C PHE A 693 -1.80 4.80 -30.25
N SER A 694 -1.83 5.07 -31.56
CA SER A 694 -2.83 5.99 -32.15
C SER A 694 -4.22 5.37 -32.24
N ASN A 695 -4.33 4.04 -32.36
CA ASN A 695 -5.60 3.34 -32.56
C ASN A 695 -6.20 2.77 -31.26
N LEU A 696 -5.84 3.34 -30.10
CA LEU A 696 -6.33 2.87 -28.80
C LEU A 696 -7.69 3.49 -28.48
N GLY A 697 -8.72 2.66 -28.32
CA GLY A 697 -10.09 3.13 -28.10
C GLY A 697 -10.80 3.68 -29.35
N SER A 698 -10.17 3.65 -30.53
CA SER A 698 -10.83 3.92 -31.81
C SER A 698 -11.56 2.66 -32.30
N LEU A 699 -12.88 2.72 -32.39
CA LEU A 699 -13.66 1.97 -33.38
C LEU A 699 -14.70 2.91 -33.97
#